data_AF-A0A2E0X6J1-F1
#
_entry.id   AF-A0A2E0X6J1-F1
#
_cell.length_a   1.000
_cell.length_b   1.000
_cell.length_c   1.000
_cell.angle_alpha   90.00
_cell.angle_beta   90.00
_cell.angle_gamma   90.00
#
_symmetry.space_group_name_H-M   'P 1'
#
loop_
_entity.id
_entity.type
_entity.pdbx_description
1 polymer ?
#
loop_
_entity_poly.entity_id
_entity_poly.type
_entity_poly.pdbx_seq_one_letter_code
_entity_poly.pdbx_strand_id
1 'polypeptide(L)'
;MATPTATATWTTPTWSCGRRSTGRSRLPWPECPSPPPYRCCWAPSRCWQCGAASVEPPQSFHSVSDNLNIRADRPRLSGMVCPAKRPKCVVRPHRGRGGIAAVRAFFALTSRCGGGPRVAAVSRPPPSRYDWQPQARRRVRRRRSDSVPAKLSVLLPHVLMGLANPNLWPHQRISPQEPAELTPAAVATALQQLQQTGNVRLERLGSSARGRAINQATVGAGPTRVLAWSQMHGDEPTHTAMLLDVLAWLAGDDAAAVALRQACTFACVPMLNPDGAVLGTRQNAQGIDVNRDARRLQSPEGRVLHDLVTGFQPQFAFNLHNQNARSTVGRSRLPSVVALMAPPVDLAETETPGVRRAKQAAVCFAEAISQHCPGMISRYAASYMPRAFGEWVQTTGAATVLVEAGGMPADAPFDMVELHAAGFAAVLQAIANGRVESFDAARYDALPLDGEITRFDLLVRGALIQPGDDLPEFTADVGVNFAGGRRLATGPLVAGVIEELGDLEVTAGKATIDGAGLCCLPGRWAASAAGTPRQLPDDTTQAELLAAGVTTLLGVVDAEDEQALAALAKLHASGSAGRLLLNVGFLARTAGGDEAAVVSRLAAACWRGACAAVVDGLSESVVEQLHAAGIPCVAMSTLGREGQSPIVVSADSLPTEMLTCAGSMRGRVAKGAIADLIFYPADALQDPPAMVLVGGACAFRDGAPAGDRAGLLLAAQPATR
;
A
#
# COMPACT_ATOMS: atom_id res chain seq x y z
N MET A 1 -16.93 72.17 -28.20
CA MET A 1 -18.31 72.57 -27.90
C MET A 1 -19.11 71.28 -27.73
N ALA A 2 -19.78 70.93 -26.65
CA ALA A 2 -19.83 71.37 -25.26
C ALA A 2 -20.18 70.10 -24.44
N THR A 3 -19.58 69.95 -23.26
CA THR A 3 -19.98 69.07 -22.14
C THR A 3 -21.12 69.79 -21.34
N PRO A 4 -21.65 69.36 -20.15
CA PRO A 4 -21.13 68.33 -19.22
C PRO A 4 -22.12 67.57 -18.26
N THR A 5 -21.53 66.61 -17.50
CA THR A 5 -21.74 66.26 -16.05
C THR A 5 -23.07 65.65 -15.57
N ALA A 6 -23.12 64.72 -14.59
CA ALA A 6 -22.48 64.79 -13.27
C ALA A 6 -22.23 63.44 -12.54
N THR A 7 -21.26 63.51 -11.62
CA THR A 7 -20.83 62.62 -10.53
C THR A 7 -21.67 62.74 -9.26
N ALA A 8 -21.73 61.69 -8.41
CA ALA A 8 -21.64 61.83 -6.94
C ALA A 8 -21.52 60.48 -6.19
N THR A 9 -20.87 60.54 -5.03
CA THR A 9 -20.39 59.47 -4.13
C THR A 9 -21.03 59.55 -2.72
N TRP A 10 -20.90 58.45 -1.96
CA TRP A 10 -20.96 58.28 -0.47
C TRP A 10 -22.33 58.33 0.26
N THR A 11 -22.66 57.29 1.04
CA THR A 11 -22.56 57.24 2.53
C THR A 11 -23.33 56.07 3.16
N THR A 12 -22.72 55.48 4.20
CA THR A 12 -23.27 54.52 5.18
C THR A 12 -24.26 55.17 6.16
N PRO A 13 -25.20 54.42 6.77
CA PRO A 13 -25.81 54.83 8.03
C PRO A 13 -25.43 53.89 9.21
N THR A 14 -24.84 54.49 10.24
CA THR A 14 -24.90 54.05 11.63
C THR A 14 -25.95 54.90 12.35
N TRP A 15 -26.83 54.28 13.15
CA TRP A 15 -27.59 54.96 14.20
C TRP A 15 -27.67 54.11 15.46
N SER A 16 -27.58 54.79 16.60
CA SER A 16 -27.31 54.25 17.93
C SER A 16 -28.41 54.61 18.93
N CYS A 17 -28.60 53.70 19.90
CA CYS A 17 -28.88 53.90 21.32
C CYS A 17 -30.24 54.44 21.82
N GLY A 18 -30.87 53.65 22.71
CA GLY A 18 -31.84 54.08 23.72
C GLY A 18 -31.71 53.22 24.99
N ARG A 19 -31.33 53.86 26.12
CA ARG A 19 -31.08 53.28 27.45
C ARG A 19 -32.38 52.95 28.22
N ARG A 20 -32.30 52.01 29.17
CA ARG A 20 -32.61 52.25 30.60
C ARG A 20 -32.09 51.16 31.55
N SER A 21 -31.50 51.64 32.63
CA SER A 21 -30.96 51.02 33.87
C SER A 21 -32.03 50.27 34.69
N THR A 22 -31.70 49.32 35.59
CA THR A 22 -31.18 49.51 36.96
C THR A 22 -30.54 48.22 37.51
N GLY A 23 -29.30 48.24 38.03
CA GLY A 23 -28.97 48.26 39.49
C GLY A 23 -28.70 46.83 40.02
N ARG A 24 -27.61 46.45 40.71
CA ARG A 24 -26.72 47.14 41.67
C ARG A 24 -25.43 46.31 41.89
N SER A 25 -24.28 47.01 42.03
CA SER A 25 -23.11 46.84 42.95
C SER A 25 -22.61 45.44 43.39
N ARG A 26 -21.32 45.12 43.60
CA ARG A 26 -20.01 45.81 43.72
C ARG A 26 -18.92 44.69 43.77
N LEU A 27 -17.71 45.03 43.32
CA LEU A 27 -16.40 44.30 43.27
C LEU A 27 -15.90 43.69 44.62
N PRO A 28 -14.87 42.77 44.72
CA PRO A 28 -13.54 42.85 44.07
C PRO A 28 -12.75 41.55 43.67
N TRP A 29 -11.81 41.72 42.70
CA TRP A 29 -10.43 41.17 42.47
C TRP A 29 -9.98 39.74 42.92
N PRO A 30 -8.93 39.14 42.28
CA PRO A 30 -9.04 37.90 41.53
C PRO A 30 -8.42 36.67 42.22
N GLU A 31 -9.00 35.50 42.00
CA GLU A 31 -8.36 34.21 42.21
C GLU A 31 -8.27 33.45 40.87
N CYS A 32 -7.08 32.95 40.57
CA CYS A 32 -6.80 32.01 39.49
C CYS A 32 -7.64 30.72 39.65
N PRO A 33 -8.27 30.22 38.58
CA PRO A 33 -8.64 28.82 38.49
C PRO A 33 -7.90 28.09 37.36
N SER A 34 -7.47 26.89 37.72
CA SER A 34 -6.99 25.75 36.95
C SER A 34 -7.68 25.51 35.58
N PRO A 35 -7.00 24.81 34.64
CA PRO A 35 -7.47 24.67 33.26
C PRO A 35 -8.71 23.76 33.16
N PRO A 36 -9.63 24.01 32.20
CA PRO A 36 -10.85 23.24 32.05
C PRO A 36 -10.63 21.96 31.22
N PRO A 37 -11.43 20.90 31.45
CA PRO A 37 -11.40 19.67 30.67
C PRO A 37 -12.21 19.80 29.38
N TYR A 38 -11.75 19.08 28.35
CA TYR A 38 -12.39 18.92 27.04
C TYR A 38 -13.85 18.43 27.16
N ARG A 39 -14.77 19.12 26.48
CA ARG A 39 -16.16 18.67 26.24
C ARG A 39 -16.31 18.16 24.81
N CYS A 40 -16.71 16.90 24.69
CA CYS A 40 -17.44 16.39 23.53
C CYS A 40 -18.83 17.05 23.48
N CYS A 41 -19.23 17.55 22.32
CA CYS A 41 -20.58 18.03 22.05
C CYS A 41 -21.32 17.01 21.18
N TRP A 42 -22.42 16.47 21.72
CA TRP A 42 -23.52 15.88 20.98
C TRP A 42 -24.85 16.38 21.58
N ALA A 43 -25.83 16.58 20.69
CA ALA A 43 -27.28 16.78 20.90
C ALA A 43 -27.78 18.22 21.25
N PRO A 44 -29.10 18.58 21.14
CA PRO A 44 -30.29 17.79 20.70
C PRO A 44 -31.45 18.54 19.92
N SER A 45 -32.36 17.72 19.33
CA SER A 45 -33.86 17.69 19.32
C SER A 45 -34.84 18.77 18.77
N ARG A 46 -35.92 18.30 18.10
CA ARG A 46 -37.41 18.38 18.41
C ARG A 46 -38.24 17.88 17.19
N CYS A 47 -39.23 16.96 17.18
CA CYS A 47 -40.44 16.58 17.95
C CYS A 47 -41.77 17.23 17.51
N TRP A 48 -42.74 16.40 17.06
CA TRP A 48 -44.22 16.29 17.36
C TRP A 48 -44.87 15.37 16.28
N GLN A 49 -45.89 14.51 16.45
CA GLN A 49 -46.91 14.27 17.49
C GLN A 49 -47.59 12.86 17.33
N CYS A 50 -48.43 12.52 18.32
CA CYS A 50 -49.03 11.24 18.75
C CYS A 50 -49.96 10.41 17.81
N GLY A 51 -50.12 9.13 18.16
CA GLY A 51 -51.30 8.30 17.88
C GLY A 51 -51.18 6.88 18.44
N ALA A 52 -51.91 6.57 19.52
CA ALA A 52 -51.95 5.25 20.16
C ALA A 52 -53.08 4.38 19.59
N ALA A 53 -52.82 3.09 19.35
CA ALA A 53 -53.83 2.01 19.40
C ALA A 53 -53.16 0.63 19.50
N SER A 54 -53.61 -0.11 20.50
CA SER A 54 -53.32 -1.51 20.84
C SER A 54 -54.08 -2.50 19.95
N VAL A 55 -53.42 -3.55 19.42
CA VAL A 55 -54.06 -4.81 18.98
C VAL A 55 -53.09 -5.99 19.15
N GLU A 56 -53.62 -7.09 19.69
CA GLU A 56 -53.01 -8.40 19.98
C GLU A 56 -52.46 -9.15 18.74
N PRO A 57 -51.57 -10.16 18.90
CA PRO A 57 -51.17 -11.03 17.81
C PRO A 57 -52.02 -12.31 17.75
N PRO A 58 -52.38 -12.84 16.56
CA PRO A 58 -52.95 -14.17 16.47
C PRO A 58 -51.88 -15.25 16.30
N GLN A 59 -52.09 -16.33 17.07
CA GLN A 59 -51.71 -17.73 16.82
C GLN A 59 -52.25 -18.18 15.43
N SER A 60 -51.85 -19.22 14.71
CA SER A 60 -51.01 -20.44 14.83
C SER A 60 -51.21 -21.22 13.51
N PHE A 61 -50.27 -22.07 13.07
CA PHE A 61 -50.50 -23.38 12.40
C PHE A 61 -49.11 -24.07 12.30
N HIS A 62 -48.77 -25.08 13.14
CA HIS A 62 -48.86 -26.55 12.91
C HIS A 62 -48.18 -27.01 11.61
N SER A 63 -47.41 -28.09 11.51
CA SER A 63 -46.70 -29.09 12.34
C SER A 63 -45.85 -29.88 11.31
N VAL A 64 -44.76 -30.57 11.63
CA VAL A 64 -44.72 -32.02 11.87
C VAL A 64 -43.27 -32.39 12.25
N SER A 65 -43.22 -33.35 13.17
CA SER A 65 -42.17 -34.03 13.93
C SER A 65 -41.11 -34.81 13.12
N ASP A 66 -39.90 -34.98 13.67
CA ASP A 66 -39.55 -36.20 14.43
C ASP A 66 -38.13 -36.21 15.04
N ASN A 67 -38.10 -36.39 16.37
CA ASN A 67 -37.26 -37.25 17.22
C ASN A 67 -35.76 -37.47 16.92
N LEU A 68 -34.90 -37.09 17.89
CA LEU A 68 -34.23 -38.05 18.79
C LEU A 68 -33.46 -37.37 19.95
N ASN A 69 -33.74 -37.89 21.15
CA ASN A 69 -33.10 -37.63 22.44
C ASN A 69 -31.57 -37.84 22.42
N ILE A 70 -30.84 -37.12 23.29
CA ILE A 70 -30.09 -37.70 24.43
C ILE A 70 -29.49 -36.60 25.33
N ARG A 71 -29.99 -36.62 26.57
CA ARG A 71 -29.42 -36.34 27.90
C ARG A 71 -28.51 -35.13 28.17
N ALA A 72 -29.00 -34.39 29.16
CA ALA A 72 -28.35 -33.40 29.99
C ALA A 72 -27.11 -33.91 30.74
N ASP A 73 -26.17 -33.00 30.97
CA ASP A 73 -25.63 -32.79 32.33
C ASP A 73 -25.18 -31.34 32.52
N ARG A 74 -25.69 -30.72 33.59
CA ARG A 74 -25.18 -29.48 34.22
C ARG A 74 -24.66 -29.88 35.61
N PRO A 75 -23.65 -29.17 36.11
CA PRO A 75 -23.87 -28.46 37.37
C PRO A 75 -23.37 -27.00 37.25
N ARG A 76 -24.26 -26.02 37.49
CA ARG A 76 -24.52 -25.34 38.78
C ARG A 76 -23.35 -24.51 39.32
N LEU A 77 -23.60 -23.21 39.26
CA LEU A 77 -22.95 -22.10 39.97
C LEU A 77 -23.04 -22.24 41.49
N SER A 78 -21.92 -21.92 42.13
CA SER A 78 -21.75 -21.28 43.44
C SER A 78 -20.45 -20.48 43.32
N GLY A 79 -20.19 -19.32 43.90
CA GLY A 79 -20.82 -18.45 44.87
C GLY A 79 -19.78 -17.32 45.10
N MET A 80 -20.25 -16.10 45.30
CA MET A 80 -19.47 -14.86 45.47
C MET A 80 -18.33 -14.96 46.51
N VAL A 81 -17.26 -14.18 46.32
CA VAL A 81 -16.83 -13.08 47.23
C VAL A 81 -15.56 -12.41 46.67
N CYS A 82 -15.63 -11.09 46.51
CA CYS A 82 -14.50 -10.18 46.29
C CYS A 82 -14.03 -9.65 47.66
N PRO A 83 -12.73 -9.38 47.86
CA PRO A 83 -12.42 -8.09 48.45
C PRO A 83 -11.27 -7.37 47.74
N ALA A 84 -11.52 -6.09 47.46
CA ALA A 84 -10.52 -5.10 47.14
C ALA A 84 -9.55 -4.88 48.31
N LYS A 85 -8.26 -4.64 48.02
CA LYS A 85 -7.38 -3.80 48.85
C LYS A 85 -6.23 -3.24 47.99
N ARG A 86 -6.18 -1.91 47.92
CA ARG A 86 -5.03 -1.10 47.44
C ARG A 86 -3.84 -1.26 48.39
N PRO A 87 -2.64 -0.82 47.96
CA PRO A 87 -1.83 0.00 48.84
C PRO A 87 -1.49 1.35 48.20
N LYS A 88 -1.58 2.40 49.01
CA LYS A 88 -1.03 3.74 48.79
C LYS A 88 0.22 3.88 49.68
N CYS A 89 1.22 4.56 49.12
CA CYS A 89 2.26 5.39 49.75
C CYS A 89 3.33 4.70 50.61
N VAL A 90 4.61 4.98 50.32
CA VAL A 90 5.49 5.84 51.16
C VAL A 90 6.58 6.46 50.28
N VAL A 91 6.57 7.80 50.19
CA VAL A 91 7.75 8.62 49.85
C VAL A 91 8.42 8.98 51.17
N ARG A 92 9.75 8.86 51.26
CA ARG A 92 10.54 9.53 52.32
C ARG A 92 11.63 10.41 51.70
N PRO A 93 11.93 11.55 52.33
CA PRO A 93 12.77 12.60 51.77
C PRO A 93 14.24 12.45 52.18
N HIS A 94 15.15 12.94 51.35
CA HIS A 94 16.47 13.37 51.82
C HIS A 94 16.65 14.87 51.58
N ARG A 95 16.88 15.61 52.67
CA ARG A 95 17.38 16.98 52.72
C ARG A 95 18.81 16.96 53.27
N GLY A 96 19.63 17.86 52.73
CA GLY A 96 20.93 18.32 53.24
C GLY A 96 21.67 19.02 52.08
N ARG A 97 21.38 20.27 51.72
CA ARG A 97 21.80 21.59 52.25
C ARG A 97 23.32 21.83 52.29
N GLY A 98 23.71 22.90 51.58
CA GLY A 98 24.99 23.65 51.61
C GLY A 98 25.59 23.76 50.21
N GLY A 99 25.84 24.91 49.57
CA GLY A 99 25.84 26.32 49.94
C GLY A 99 26.03 27.16 48.66
N ILE A 100 25.89 28.48 48.80
CA ILE A 100 25.70 29.52 47.78
C ILE A 100 27.03 30.10 47.25
N ALA A 101 26.97 30.69 46.04
CA ALA A 101 27.85 31.72 45.44
C ALA A 101 29.22 31.25 44.89
N ALA A 102 29.81 31.81 43.83
CA ALA A 102 29.42 32.88 42.90
C ALA A 102 30.35 32.81 41.66
N VAL A 103 29.80 33.20 40.51
CA VAL A 103 30.39 34.05 39.47
C VAL A 103 31.68 33.58 38.77
N ARG A 104 31.46 33.10 37.53
CA ARG A 104 32.41 33.12 36.42
C ARG A 104 32.81 34.56 36.09
N ALA A 105 34.11 34.77 35.94
CA ALA A 105 34.70 36.03 35.52
C ALA A 105 35.43 35.85 34.16
N PHE A 106 35.57 36.97 33.45
CA PHE A 106 36.40 37.25 32.27
C PHE A 106 35.77 36.86 30.90
N PHE A 107 35.64 37.72 29.89
CA PHE A 107 36.10 39.10 29.68
C PHE A 107 35.20 39.80 28.63
N ALA A 108 34.88 41.07 28.88
CA ALA A 108 34.45 42.05 27.88
C ALA A 108 35.57 43.07 27.69
N LEU A 109 35.78 43.60 26.48
CA LEU A 109 36.08 45.00 26.15
C LEU A 109 36.51 45.10 24.67
N THR A 110 35.60 45.52 23.78
CA THR A 110 35.41 46.89 23.22
C THR A 110 36.43 47.25 22.13
N SER A 111 36.03 47.66 20.93
CA SER A 111 35.35 48.93 20.58
C SER A 111 35.25 48.97 19.03
N ARG A 112 34.34 49.64 18.31
CA ARG A 112 33.51 50.84 18.52
C ARG A 112 32.41 50.90 17.43
N CYS A 113 31.32 51.59 17.77
CA CYS A 113 30.09 51.97 17.04
C CYS A 113 30.33 52.69 15.68
N GLY A 114 29.37 52.86 14.75
CA GLY A 114 27.92 52.58 14.70
C GLY A 114 27.25 53.18 13.43
N GLY A 115 25.95 52.89 13.25
CA GLY A 115 24.96 53.71 12.51
C GLY A 115 24.85 53.56 10.97
N GLY A 116 23.73 52.98 10.49
CA GLY A 116 23.37 52.90 9.05
C GLY A 116 22.70 54.18 8.51
N PRO A 117 21.78 54.14 7.51
CA PRO A 117 21.54 53.18 6.42
C PRO A 117 21.56 53.87 5.02
N ARG A 118 21.52 53.10 3.91
CA ARG A 118 20.96 53.59 2.62
C ARG A 118 20.66 52.44 1.65
N VAL A 119 19.38 52.37 1.27
CA VAL A 119 18.84 51.59 0.16
C VAL A 119 19.15 52.31 -1.15
N ALA A 120 19.61 51.59 -2.17
CA ALA A 120 19.52 52.02 -3.55
C ALA A 120 19.32 50.80 -4.45
N ALA A 121 18.24 50.87 -5.23
CA ALA A 121 17.85 49.92 -6.25
C ALA A 121 18.89 49.83 -7.37
N VAL A 122 19.10 48.62 -7.90
CA VAL A 122 19.60 48.45 -9.28
C VAL A 122 18.76 47.39 -9.98
N SER A 123 18.23 47.85 -11.10
CA SER A 123 17.38 47.19 -12.08
C SER A 123 18.19 46.41 -13.12
N ARG A 124 17.56 45.33 -13.63
CA ARG A 124 17.71 44.64 -14.94
C ARG A 124 18.69 43.45 -15.08
N PRO A 125 18.34 42.50 -15.98
CA PRO A 125 18.67 41.07 -15.87
C PRO A 125 19.85 40.63 -16.76
N PRO A 126 20.40 39.41 -16.59
CA PRO A 126 21.27 38.79 -17.58
C PRO A 126 20.52 37.80 -18.49
N PRO A 127 21.10 37.45 -19.66
CA PRO A 127 20.43 36.82 -20.78
C PRO A 127 20.56 35.29 -20.82
N SER A 128 19.87 34.75 -21.81
CA SER A 128 19.64 33.37 -22.17
C SER A 128 20.85 32.59 -22.73
N ARG A 129 20.66 31.26 -22.75
CA ARG A 129 21.37 30.20 -23.52
C ARG A 129 22.74 29.76 -22.99
N TYR A 130 22.79 28.50 -22.56
CA TYR A 130 24.02 27.70 -22.49
C TYR A 130 24.00 26.64 -23.59
N ASP A 131 24.89 26.84 -24.57
CA ASP A 131 25.30 25.86 -25.58
C ASP A 131 26.18 24.78 -24.94
N TRP A 132 25.88 23.52 -25.25
CA TRP A 132 26.74 22.38 -24.94
C TRP A 132 27.69 22.11 -26.13
N GLN A 133 29.00 22.24 -25.91
CA GLN A 133 30.03 21.73 -26.83
C GLN A 133 30.70 20.46 -26.25
N PRO A 134 30.94 19.41 -27.05
CA PRO A 134 31.58 18.18 -26.60
C PRO A 134 33.12 18.29 -26.65
N GLN A 135 33.79 17.97 -25.54
CA GLN A 135 35.26 17.92 -25.49
C GLN A 135 35.82 16.58 -25.97
N ALA A 136 36.92 16.71 -26.71
CA ALA A 136 37.56 15.69 -27.53
C ALA A 136 38.40 14.65 -26.76
N ARG A 137 38.47 13.47 -27.38
CA ARG A 137 39.28 12.30 -27.04
C ARG A 137 40.78 12.63 -26.98
N ARG A 138 41.46 12.28 -25.87
CA ARG A 138 42.93 12.19 -25.81
C ARG A 138 43.38 10.72 -25.90
N ARG A 139 44.11 10.42 -26.98
CA ARG A 139 44.88 9.17 -27.18
C ARG A 139 46.10 9.15 -26.27
N VAL A 140 46.33 8.05 -25.56
CA VAL A 140 47.62 7.75 -24.91
C VAL A 140 48.28 6.57 -25.63
N ARG A 141 49.56 6.77 -25.98
CA ARG A 141 50.43 5.87 -26.77
C ARG A 141 50.78 4.58 -26.00
N ARG A 142 50.76 3.46 -26.72
CA ARG A 142 51.38 2.18 -26.33
C ARG A 142 52.91 2.31 -26.29
N ARG A 143 53.55 1.74 -25.26
CA ARG A 143 54.94 1.27 -25.30
C ARG A 143 54.96 -0.25 -25.08
N ARG A 144 55.84 -0.94 -25.79
CA ARG A 144 56.05 -2.39 -25.74
C ARG A 144 57.27 -2.75 -24.87
N SER A 145 57.15 -3.94 -24.27
CA SER A 145 58.14 -4.91 -23.81
C SER A 145 59.17 -4.51 -22.76
N ASP A 146 59.19 -5.25 -21.65
CA ASP A 146 60.30 -6.16 -21.31
C ASP A 146 59.79 -7.30 -20.42
N SER A 147 60.48 -8.45 -20.50
CA SER A 147 60.07 -9.77 -20.04
C SER A 147 60.92 -10.31 -18.88
N VAL A 148 60.36 -11.27 -18.13
CA VAL A 148 61.00 -12.34 -17.30
C VAL A 148 61.28 -12.00 -15.80
N PRO A 149 61.23 -12.95 -14.82
CA PRO A 149 60.80 -14.36 -14.79
C PRO A 149 59.72 -14.73 -13.75
N ALA A 150 59.13 -15.92 -13.96
CA ALA A 150 58.42 -16.70 -12.96
C ALA A 150 59.36 -17.25 -11.87
N LYS A 151 59.02 -17.00 -10.60
CA LYS A 151 59.09 -17.88 -9.41
C LYS A 151 59.12 -17.02 -8.15
N LEU A 152 57.97 -16.92 -7.47
CA LEU A 152 57.93 -16.89 -6.02
C LEU A 152 56.59 -17.47 -5.55
N SER A 153 56.61 -18.77 -5.30
CA SER A 153 55.58 -19.49 -4.58
C SER A 153 55.69 -19.08 -3.11
N VAL A 154 54.80 -18.21 -2.62
CA VAL A 154 54.60 -17.98 -1.19
C VAL A 154 53.10 -17.91 -0.92
N LEU A 155 52.60 -19.01 -0.36
CA LEU A 155 51.41 -19.14 0.51
C LEU A 155 50.44 -17.94 0.50
N LEU A 156 49.46 -17.96 -0.40
CA LEU A 156 48.20 -17.26 -0.16
C LEU A 156 47.29 -18.17 0.70
N PRO A 157 46.76 -17.68 1.84
CA PRO A 157 45.85 -18.46 2.66
C PRO A 157 44.55 -18.72 1.89
N HIS A 158 44.08 -19.96 1.93
CA HIS A 158 42.84 -20.48 1.36
C HIS A 158 41.55 -19.88 1.97
N VAL A 159 41.51 -18.56 2.21
CA VAL A 159 40.45 -17.90 3.01
C VAL A 159 39.49 -17.06 2.16
N LEU A 160 39.65 -16.99 0.83
CA LEU A 160 38.77 -16.20 -0.05
C LEU A 160 38.01 -17.00 -1.13
N MET A 161 38.02 -18.33 -1.06
CA MET A 161 37.36 -19.20 -2.05
C MET A 161 36.17 -20.01 -1.48
N GLY A 162 35.43 -19.43 -0.53
CA GLY A 162 34.31 -20.10 0.15
C GLY A 162 32.91 -19.56 -0.15
N LEU A 163 32.73 -18.50 -0.95
CA LEU A 163 31.42 -17.86 -1.16
C LEU A 163 31.00 -17.72 -2.62
N ALA A 164 31.76 -18.28 -3.56
CA ALA A 164 31.36 -18.36 -4.98
C ALA A 164 30.71 -19.72 -5.25
N ASN A 165 29.50 -19.95 -4.71
CA ASN A 165 28.67 -21.08 -5.15
C ASN A 165 27.71 -20.56 -6.24
N PRO A 166 27.83 -21.00 -7.51
CA PRO A 166 26.95 -20.55 -8.59
C PRO A 166 25.49 -21.04 -8.48
N ASN A 167 25.19 -21.91 -7.53
CA ASN A 167 23.82 -22.28 -7.18
C ASN A 167 23.42 -21.53 -5.90
N LEU A 168 22.66 -20.44 -6.05
CA LEU A 168 22.07 -19.64 -4.96
C LEU A 168 21.34 -20.49 -3.90
N TRP A 169 20.80 -21.64 -4.31
CA TRP A 169 19.98 -22.53 -3.48
C TRP A 169 19.99 -23.97 -4.04
N PRO A 170 20.13 -25.03 -3.22
CA PRO A 170 19.92 -26.39 -3.70
C PRO A 170 18.42 -26.72 -3.88
N HIS A 171 17.96 -26.56 -5.12
CA HIS A 171 16.95 -27.31 -5.90
C HIS A 171 15.60 -27.80 -5.34
N GLN A 172 15.19 -27.52 -4.11
CA GLN A 172 13.88 -27.98 -3.63
C GLN A 172 12.99 -26.84 -3.17
N ARG A 173 12.39 -26.15 -4.16
CA ARG A 173 11.23 -25.30 -3.93
C ARG A 173 10.02 -26.19 -3.68
N ILE A 174 9.52 -26.19 -2.45
CA ILE A 174 8.26 -26.84 -2.05
C ILE A 174 7.12 -25.83 -1.93
N SER A 175 7.46 -24.54 -1.83
CA SER A 175 6.53 -23.43 -1.88
C SER A 175 5.98 -23.21 -3.31
N PRO A 176 4.79 -22.61 -3.48
CA PRO A 176 4.29 -22.25 -4.80
C PRO A 176 5.15 -21.15 -5.44
N GLN A 177 5.05 -21.02 -6.77
CA GLN A 177 5.75 -19.96 -7.51
C GLN A 177 5.29 -18.57 -7.05
N GLU A 178 3.99 -18.43 -6.77
CA GLU A 178 3.38 -17.21 -6.26
C GLU A 178 3.11 -17.36 -4.75
N PRO A 179 3.89 -16.69 -3.87
CA PRO A 179 3.74 -16.86 -2.43
C PRO A 179 2.33 -16.51 -1.92
N ALA A 180 1.62 -15.61 -2.60
CA ALA A 180 0.25 -15.23 -2.25
C ALA A 180 -0.77 -16.38 -2.30
N GLU A 181 -0.44 -17.49 -2.98
CA GLU A 181 -1.27 -18.70 -3.00
C GLU A 181 -1.20 -19.51 -1.69
N LEU A 182 -0.26 -19.19 -0.80
CA LEU A 182 -0.09 -19.89 0.47
C LEU A 182 -1.23 -19.60 1.46
N THR A 183 -2.20 -20.51 1.47
CA THR A 183 -3.24 -20.55 2.49
C THR A 183 -2.73 -21.16 3.80
N PRO A 184 -3.37 -20.89 4.96
CA PRO A 184 -3.04 -21.57 6.22
C PRO A 184 -3.09 -23.10 6.12
N ALA A 185 -4.00 -23.64 5.30
CA ALA A 185 -4.11 -25.07 5.06
C ALA A 185 -2.94 -25.62 4.25
N ALA A 186 -2.49 -24.91 3.21
CA ALA A 186 -1.32 -25.28 2.42
C ALA A 186 -0.05 -25.28 3.29
N VAL A 187 0.14 -24.25 4.11
CA VAL A 187 1.26 -24.18 5.07
C VAL A 187 1.21 -25.35 6.07
N ALA A 188 0.04 -25.64 6.65
CA ALA A 188 -0.11 -26.77 7.57
C ALA A 188 0.24 -28.12 6.91
N THR A 189 -0.22 -28.35 5.68
CA THR A 189 0.11 -29.56 4.90
C THR A 189 1.60 -29.66 4.63
N ALA A 190 2.26 -28.59 4.19
CA ALA A 190 3.69 -28.58 3.96
C ALA A 190 4.48 -28.90 5.24
N LEU A 191 4.08 -28.34 6.39
CA LEU A 191 4.71 -28.62 7.67
C LEU A 191 4.51 -30.07 8.14
N GLN A 192 3.34 -30.67 7.88
CA GLN A 192 3.08 -32.09 8.16
C GLN A 192 3.94 -33.01 7.28
N GLN A 193 4.12 -32.67 6.01
CA GLN A 193 5.03 -33.41 5.11
C GLN A 193 6.48 -33.31 5.60
N LEU A 194 6.92 -32.11 5.99
CA LEU A 194 8.25 -31.90 6.56
C LEU A 194 8.45 -32.68 7.86
N GLN A 195 7.44 -32.80 8.71
CA GLN A 195 7.50 -33.60 9.93
C GLN A 195 7.77 -35.09 9.64
N GLN A 196 7.28 -35.62 8.52
CA GLN A 196 7.49 -37.02 8.13
C GLN A 196 8.95 -37.35 7.79
N THR A 197 9.80 -36.35 7.55
CA THR A 197 11.25 -36.53 7.37
C THR A 197 11.96 -37.02 8.64
N GLY A 198 11.34 -36.85 9.82
CA GLY A 198 11.95 -37.16 11.12
C GLY A 198 12.94 -36.11 11.64
N ASN A 199 13.37 -35.16 10.79
CA ASN A 199 14.28 -34.08 11.16
C ASN A 199 13.57 -32.80 11.62
N VAL A 200 12.24 -32.73 11.47
CA VAL A 200 11.42 -31.56 11.82
C VAL A 200 10.41 -31.93 12.91
N ARG A 201 10.44 -31.22 14.04
CA ARG A 201 9.44 -31.32 15.11
C ARG A 201 8.39 -30.23 14.94
N LEU A 202 7.14 -30.62 14.75
CA LEU A 202 6.02 -29.69 14.64
C LEU A 202 5.32 -29.54 16.01
N GLU A 203 5.03 -28.30 16.40
CA GLU A 203 4.31 -27.97 17.62
C GLU A 203 3.24 -26.91 17.32
N ARG A 204 2.04 -27.06 17.88
CA ARG A 204 1.01 -26.02 17.83
C ARG A 204 1.20 -25.11 19.04
N LEU A 205 1.59 -23.87 18.79
CA LEU A 205 1.81 -22.87 19.84
C LEU A 205 0.52 -22.27 20.39
N GLY A 206 -0.53 -22.22 19.56
CA GLY A 206 -1.79 -21.63 19.95
C GLY A 206 -2.77 -21.54 18.79
N SER A 207 -3.64 -20.53 18.86
CA SER A 207 -4.61 -20.24 17.80
C SER A 207 -4.75 -18.74 17.57
N SER A 208 -5.07 -18.35 16.34
CA SER A 208 -5.45 -16.98 15.96
C SER A 208 -6.78 -16.55 16.59
N ALA A 209 -7.15 -15.30 16.37
CA ALA A 209 -8.44 -14.75 16.84
C ALA A 209 -9.66 -15.52 16.30
N ARG A 210 -9.59 -16.10 15.11
CA ARG A 210 -10.63 -16.99 14.52
C ARG A 210 -10.36 -18.48 14.77
N GLY A 211 -9.43 -18.82 15.65
CA GLY A 211 -9.19 -20.21 16.07
C GLY A 211 -8.34 -21.03 15.11
N ARG A 212 -7.68 -20.42 14.11
CA ARG A 212 -6.76 -21.13 13.20
C ARG A 212 -5.47 -21.46 13.94
N ALA A 213 -4.90 -22.63 13.70
CA ALA A 213 -3.67 -23.04 14.35
C ALA A 213 -2.49 -22.14 13.97
N ILE A 214 -1.66 -21.80 14.97
CA ILE A 214 -0.34 -21.19 14.76
C ILE A 214 0.69 -22.26 15.12
N ASN A 215 1.52 -22.63 14.15
CA ASN A 215 2.43 -23.76 14.27
C ASN A 215 3.89 -23.31 14.24
N GLN A 216 4.72 -23.99 15.03
CA GLN A 216 6.17 -23.91 15.01
C GLN A 216 6.77 -25.18 14.43
N ALA A 217 7.68 -25.05 13.48
CA ALA A 217 8.60 -26.11 13.09
C ALA A 217 9.95 -25.90 13.79
N THR A 218 10.45 -26.94 14.45
CA THR A 218 11.76 -26.94 15.09
C THR A 218 12.70 -27.92 14.40
N VAL A 219 13.92 -27.49 14.09
CA VAL A 219 14.94 -28.31 13.42
C VAL A 219 16.27 -28.20 14.15
N GLY A 220 16.97 -29.31 14.32
CA GLY A 220 18.25 -29.37 15.03
C GLY A 220 18.13 -29.43 16.56
N ALA A 221 19.29 -29.59 17.20
CA ALA A 221 19.42 -29.74 18.66
C ALA A 221 20.68 -29.04 19.21
N GLY A 222 21.30 -28.18 18.41
CA GLY A 222 22.52 -27.49 18.80
C GLY A 222 22.29 -26.37 19.82
N PRO A 223 23.36 -25.90 20.49
CA PRO A 223 23.26 -24.93 21.58
C PRO A 223 22.83 -23.52 21.12
N THR A 224 23.07 -23.18 19.86
CA THR A 224 22.74 -21.85 19.33
C THR A 224 21.27 -21.78 18.95
N ARG A 225 20.50 -20.92 19.62
CA ARG A 225 19.05 -20.81 19.42
C ARG A 225 18.71 -19.72 18.41
N VAL A 226 18.08 -20.11 17.31
CA VAL A 226 17.69 -19.21 16.21
C VAL A 226 16.18 -19.23 16.06
N LEU A 227 15.54 -18.07 16.14
CA LEU A 227 14.09 -17.90 15.92
C LEU A 227 13.85 -17.16 14.62
N ALA A 228 12.91 -17.62 13.80
CA ALA A 228 12.42 -16.87 12.64
C ALA A 228 10.89 -16.91 12.60
N TRP A 229 10.26 -15.77 12.29
CA TRP A 229 8.82 -15.71 12.07
C TRP A 229 8.50 -14.84 10.86
N SER A 230 7.46 -15.21 10.14
CA SER A 230 6.94 -14.45 8.98
C SER A 230 5.45 -14.25 9.06
N GLN A 231 4.95 -13.37 8.17
CA GLN A 231 3.53 -13.13 7.93
C GLN A 231 2.76 -12.81 9.22
N MET A 232 3.36 -11.97 10.06
CA MET A 232 2.64 -11.31 11.16
C MET A 232 1.67 -10.25 10.64
N HIS A 233 1.99 -9.68 9.48
CA HIS A 233 1.03 -9.06 8.59
C HIS A 233 0.57 -10.09 7.57
N GLY A 234 -0.74 -10.22 7.38
CA GLY A 234 -1.30 -11.31 6.57
C GLY A 234 -1.03 -11.21 5.07
N ASP A 235 -0.83 -9.99 4.58
CA ASP A 235 -0.56 -9.63 3.19
C ASP A 235 0.92 -9.76 2.77
N GLU A 236 1.76 -10.36 3.62
CA GLU A 236 3.23 -10.45 3.41
C GLU A 236 3.69 -11.94 3.32
N PRO A 237 3.36 -12.67 2.23
CA PRO A 237 3.56 -14.12 2.14
C PRO A 237 4.97 -14.57 1.71
N THR A 238 5.82 -13.66 1.22
CA THR A 238 7.11 -14.02 0.58
C THR A 238 7.99 -14.85 1.49
N HIS A 239 8.15 -14.45 2.75
CA HIS A 239 9.01 -15.18 3.67
C HIS A 239 8.38 -16.44 4.25
N THR A 240 7.05 -16.60 4.18
CA THR A 240 6.39 -17.87 4.47
C THR A 240 6.84 -18.93 3.45
N ALA A 241 6.84 -18.58 2.16
CA ALA A 241 7.37 -19.43 1.10
C ALA A 241 8.85 -19.76 1.35
N MET A 242 9.67 -18.73 1.61
CA MET A 242 11.09 -18.89 1.91
C MET A 242 11.34 -19.82 3.10
N LEU A 243 10.58 -19.68 4.19
CA LEU A 243 10.76 -20.51 5.39
C LEU A 243 10.40 -21.97 5.12
N LEU A 244 9.37 -22.25 4.31
CA LEU A 244 9.05 -23.63 3.92
C LEU A 244 10.19 -24.27 3.13
N ASP A 245 10.74 -23.55 2.15
CA ASP A 245 11.86 -24.04 1.35
C ASP A 245 13.11 -24.26 2.21
N VAL A 246 13.43 -23.31 3.11
CA VAL A 246 14.54 -23.44 4.06
C VAL A 246 14.36 -24.61 5.02
N LEU A 247 13.15 -24.82 5.53
CA LEU A 247 12.85 -25.97 6.37
C LEU A 247 13.03 -27.29 5.61
N ALA A 248 12.67 -27.35 4.33
CA ALA A 248 12.90 -28.52 3.48
C ALA A 248 14.39 -28.81 3.32
N TRP A 249 15.20 -27.79 3.03
CA TRP A 249 16.66 -27.95 2.98
C TRP A 249 17.25 -28.40 4.31
N LEU A 250 16.86 -27.76 5.42
CA LEU A 250 17.31 -28.12 6.76
C LEU A 250 16.84 -29.51 7.20
N ALA A 251 15.76 -30.05 6.60
CA ALA A 251 15.28 -31.41 6.86
C ALA A 251 16.03 -32.48 6.06
N GLY A 252 16.75 -32.09 4.99
CA GLY A 252 17.51 -33.01 4.14
C GLY A 252 18.83 -33.49 4.77
N ASP A 253 19.54 -34.33 4.02
CA ASP A 253 20.78 -34.97 4.46
C ASP A 253 22.06 -34.35 3.89
N ASP A 254 21.94 -33.18 3.24
CA ASP A 254 23.12 -32.43 2.80
C ASP A 254 24.03 -32.07 3.98
N ALA A 255 25.35 -32.09 3.75
CA ALA A 255 26.35 -31.91 4.80
C ALA A 255 26.21 -30.57 5.52
N ALA A 256 25.82 -29.51 4.81
CA ALA A 256 25.59 -28.20 5.44
C ALA A 256 24.36 -28.23 6.34
N ALA A 257 23.26 -28.85 5.90
CA ALA A 257 22.05 -29.02 6.71
C ALA A 257 22.33 -29.83 7.98
N VAL A 258 23.07 -30.93 7.88
CA VAL A 258 23.48 -31.74 9.04
C VAL A 258 24.32 -30.92 10.03
N ALA A 259 25.33 -30.19 9.54
CA ALA A 259 26.17 -29.35 10.39
C ALA A 259 25.36 -28.24 11.08
N LEU A 260 24.42 -27.62 10.37
CA LEU A 260 23.49 -26.62 10.92
C LEU A 260 22.64 -27.21 12.04
N ARG A 261 22.07 -28.42 11.85
CA ARG A 261 21.26 -29.11 12.87
C ARG A 261 22.03 -29.44 14.13
N GLN A 262 23.34 -29.69 14.01
CA GLN A 262 24.22 -29.98 15.15
C GLN A 262 24.64 -28.70 15.90
N ALA A 263 24.86 -27.60 15.17
CA ALA A 263 25.30 -26.34 15.76
C ALA A 263 24.15 -25.50 16.35
N CYS A 264 22.96 -25.61 15.76
CA CYS A 264 21.83 -24.76 16.10
C CYS A 264 20.56 -25.55 16.42
N THR A 265 19.68 -24.92 17.20
CA THR A 265 18.26 -25.25 17.30
C THR A 265 17.48 -24.12 16.61
N PHE A 266 16.83 -24.42 15.49
CA PHE A 266 16.05 -23.48 14.72
C PHE A 266 14.57 -23.62 15.07
N ALA A 267 13.92 -22.55 15.51
CA ALA A 267 12.47 -22.47 15.68
C ALA A 267 11.89 -21.52 14.63
N CYS A 268 11.00 -22.02 13.78
CA CYS A 268 10.38 -21.25 12.71
C CYS A 268 8.87 -21.19 12.92
N VAL A 269 8.28 -19.99 12.81
CA VAL A 269 6.83 -19.77 12.74
C VAL A 269 6.49 -19.22 11.34
N PRO A 270 6.21 -20.09 10.35
CA PRO A 270 6.00 -19.65 8.97
C PRO A 270 4.80 -18.72 8.78
N MET A 271 3.76 -18.82 9.61
CA MET A 271 2.58 -17.98 9.47
C MET A 271 2.05 -17.61 10.85
N LEU A 272 2.40 -16.41 11.33
CA LEU A 272 1.97 -15.95 12.64
C LEU A 272 0.52 -15.43 12.64
N ASN A 273 0.10 -14.76 11.56
CA ASN A 273 -1.25 -14.19 11.41
C ASN A 273 -2.04 -14.91 10.29
N PRO A 274 -2.48 -16.16 10.52
CA PRO A 274 -3.23 -16.93 9.52
C PRO A 274 -4.62 -16.34 9.22
N ASP A 275 -5.15 -15.48 10.09
CA ASP A 275 -6.41 -14.79 9.84
C ASP A 275 -6.25 -13.66 8.83
N GLY A 276 -5.22 -12.82 9.00
CA GLY A 276 -4.87 -11.81 8.02
C GLY A 276 -4.48 -12.43 6.68
N ALA A 277 -3.79 -13.58 6.69
CA ALA A 277 -3.41 -14.29 5.47
C ALA A 277 -4.61 -14.69 4.61
N VAL A 278 -5.68 -15.19 5.24
CA VAL A 278 -6.94 -15.51 4.54
C VAL A 278 -7.62 -14.27 3.96
N LEU A 279 -7.50 -13.14 4.64
CA LEU A 279 -8.14 -11.89 4.23
C LEU A 279 -7.26 -11.05 3.29
N GLY A 280 -5.99 -11.40 3.11
CA GLY A 280 -5.00 -10.56 2.44
C GLY A 280 -4.83 -9.20 3.13
N THR A 281 -4.89 -9.16 4.46
CA THR A 281 -4.81 -7.91 5.23
C THR A 281 -3.58 -7.84 6.11
N ARG A 282 -3.02 -6.65 6.23
CA ARG A 282 -1.97 -6.33 7.22
C ARG A 282 -2.36 -6.68 8.65
N GLN A 283 -3.58 -6.35 9.06
CA GLN A 283 -4.05 -6.60 10.43
C GLN A 283 -4.55 -8.05 10.63
N ASN A 284 -4.66 -8.49 11.88
CA ASN A 284 -5.36 -9.74 12.21
C ASN A 284 -6.89 -9.57 12.12
N ALA A 285 -7.65 -10.64 12.38
CA ALA A 285 -9.12 -10.59 12.33
C ALA A 285 -9.78 -9.63 13.35
N GLN A 286 -9.05 -9.11 14.33
CA GLN A 286 -9.53 -8.08 15.26
C GLN A 286 -9.25 -6.66 14.76
N GLY A 287 -8.63 -6.50 13.59
CA GLY A 287 -8.16 -5.21 13.08
C GLY A 287 -6.90 -4.68 13.80
N ILE A 288 -6.20 -5.53 14.54
CA ILE A 288 -4.97 -5.18 15.25
C ILE A 288 -3.77 -5.44 14.33
N ASP A 289 -2.92 -4.43 14.13
CA ASP A 289 -1.56 -4.64 13.62
C ASP A 289 -0.76 -5.35 14.71
N VAL A 290 -0.47 -6.64 14.51
CA VAL A 290 0.24 -7.48 15.50
C VAL A 290 1.61 -6.89 15.82
N ASN A 291 2.27 -6.26 14.83
CA ASN A 291 3.56 -5.58 15.01
C ASN A 291 3.42 -4.18 15.66
N ARG A 292 2.26 -3.87 16.24
CA ARG A 292 2.04 -2.68 17.08
C ARG A 292 1.49 -3.04 18.46
N ASP A 293 1.54 -4.31 18.82
CA ASP A 293 0.92 -4.89 20.02
C ASP A 293 1.92 -5.61 20.97
N ALA A 294 3.23 -5.48 20.77
CA ALA A 294 4.25 -6.16 21.59
C ALA A 294 4.25 -5.75 23.08
N ARG A 295 3.58 -4.64 23.44
CA ARG A 295 3.50 -4.16 24.83
C ARG A 295 2.22 -4.55 25.56
N ARG A 296 1.08 -4.59 24.84
CA ARG A 296 -0.24 -4.86 25.45
C ARG A 296 -0.70 -6.29 25.20
N LEU A 297 -0.19 -6.94 24.16
CA LEU A 297 -0.43 -8.35 23.87
C LEU A 297 -1.94 -8.68 23.84
N GLN A 298 -2.73 -7.82 23.19
CA GLN A 298 -4.17 -8.01 23.06
C GLN A 298 -4.50 -9.10 22.03
N SER A 299 -3.75 -9.13 20.93
CA SER A 299 -3.83 -10.16 19.90
C SER A 299 -3.42 -11.53 20.48
N PRO A 300 -4.15 -12.62 20.19
CA PRO A 300 -3.70 -13.96 20.52
C PRO A 300 -2.42 -14.33 19.76
N GLU A 301 -2.25 -13.84 18.53
CA GLU A 301 -1.03 -14.01 17.74
C GLU A 301 0.19 -13.38 18.44
N GLY A 302 0.05 -12.15 18.94
CA GLY A 302 1.11 -11.46 19.67
C GLY A 302 1.46 -12.17 20.99
N ARG A 303 0.47 -12.69 21.72
CA ARG A 303 0.72 -13.51 22.93
C ARG A 303 1.51 -14.78 22.62
N VAL A 304 1.13 -15.49 21.56
CA VAL A 304 1.85 -16.68 21.09
C VAL A 304 3.32 -16.37 20.80
N LEU A 305 3.62 -15.30 20.05
CA LEU A 305 5.00 -14.93 19.76
C LEU A 305 5.77 -14.49 21.02
N HIS A 306 5.12 -13.73 21.91
CA HIS A 306 5.73 -13.30 23.16
C HIS A 306 6.12 -14.48 24.06
N ASP A 307 5.22 -15.46 24.21
CA ASP A 307 5.46 -16.66 25.02
C ASP A 307 6.56 -17.52 24.40
N LEU A 308 6.57 -17.65 23.07
CA LEU A 308 7.65 -18.34 22.35
C LEU A 308 9.00 -17.68 22.59
N VAL A 309 9.13 -16.37 22.41
CA VAL A 309 10.40 -15.65 22.62
C VAL A 309 10.87 -15.79 24.06
N THR A 310 9.95 -15.67 25.02
CA THR A 310 10.27 -15.76 26.46
C THR A 310 10.71 -17.17 26.85
N GLY A 311 10.06 -18.21 26.34
CA GLY A 311 10.39 -19.60 26.62
C GLY A 311 11.62 -20.12 25.87
N PHE A 312 11.77 -19.74 24.60
CA PHE A 312 12.86 -20.18 23.74
C PHE A 312 14.15 -19.38 23.96
N GLN A 313 14.07 -18.12 24.39
CA GLN A 313 15.21 -17.23 24.64
C GLN A 313 16.23 -17.24 23.48
N PRO A 314 15.84 -16.78 22.28
CA PRO A 314 16.70 -16.85 21.09
C PRO A 314 17.99 -16.04 21.27
N GLN A 315 19.08 -16.53 20.68
CA GLN A 315 20.32 -15.76 20.54
C GLN A 315 20.32 -14.94 19.24
N PHE A 316 19.68 -15.47 18.20
CA PHE A 316 19.40 -14.79 16.94
C PHE A 316 17.91 -14.87 16.63
N ALA A 317 17.36 -13.78 16.11
CA ALA A 317 15.95 -13.64 15.80
C ALA A 317 15.78 -12.99 14.42
N PHE A 318 14.83 -13.46 13.61
CA PHE A 318 14.58 -12.93 12.28
C PHE A 318 13.10 -12.55 12.15
N ASN A 319 12.87 -11.24 12.01
CA ASN A 319 11.56 -10.66 11.78
C ASN A 319 11.36 -10.47 10.27
N LEU A 320 10.58 -11.34 9.65
CA LEU A 320 10.49 -11.42 8.19
C LEU A 320 9.20 -10.77 7.68
N HIS A 321 9.34 -9.81 6.77
CA HIS A 321 8.29 -8.90 6.31
C HIS A 321 8.34 -8.63 4.80
N ASN A 322 7.26 -8.05 4.26
CA ASN A 322 7.31 -7.40 2.96
C ASN A 322 7.16 -5.88 3.13
N GLN A 323 7.96 -5.13 2.38
CA GLN A 323 7.83 -3.69 2.26
C GLN A 323 7.05 -3.32 0.99
N ASN A 324 6.81 -2.02 0.83
CA ASN A 324 6.17 -1.51 -0.38
C ASN A 324 7.01 -1.87 -1.62
N ALA A 325 6.39 -2.49 -2.63
CA ALA A 325 7.05 -2.80 -3.90
C ALA A 325 7.57 -1.56 -4.66
N ARG A 326 7.13 -0.37 -4.25
CA ARG A 326 7.58 0.94 -4.76
C ARG A 326 8.77 1.52 -3.95
N SER A 327 9.24 0.88 -2.88
CA SER A 327 10.46 1.35 -2.19
C SER A 327 11.68 1.29 -3.13
N THR A 328 12.49 2.35 -3.11
CA THR A 328 13.76 2.45 -3.86
C THR A 328 14.97 2.32 -2.96
N VAL A 329 16.15 2.13 -3.55
CA VAL A 329 17.42 2.15 -2.83
C VAL A 329 18.01 3.55 -2.83
N GLY A 330 18.00 4.19 -1.67
CA GLY A 330 18.41 5.57 -1.48
C GLY A 330 17.80 6.49 -2.53
N ARG A 331 18.64 7.37 -3.08
CA ARG A 331 18.26 8.28 -4.17
C ARG A 331 18.41 7.67 -5.57
N SER A 332 18.62 6.36 -5.67
CA SER A 332 18.66 5.67 -6.96
C SER A 332 17.24 5.35 -7.44
N ARG A 333 17.09 5.08 -8.75
CA ARG A 333 15.84 4.60 -9.35
C ARG A 333 15.65 3.09 -9.24
N LEU A 334 16.57 2.37 -8.59
CA LEU A 334 16.51 0.92 -8.45
C LEU A 334 15.52 0.51 -7.36
N PRO A 335 14.75 -0.57 -7.55
CA PRO A 335 13.94 -1.16 -6.48
C PRO A 335 14.79 -1.55 -5.29
N SER A 336 14.26 -1.34 -4.09
CA SER A 336 14.71 -2.07 -2.91
C SER A 336 14.12 -3.47 -2.95
N VAL A 337 14.92 -4.46 -3.37
CA VAL A 337 14.54 -5.88 -3.38
C VAL A 337 14.63 -6.46 -1.97
N VAL A 338 15.65 -6.00 -1.22
CA VAL A 338 15.87 -6.35 0.19
C VAL A 338 16.11 -5.07 0.98
N ALA A 339 15.34 -4.86 2.05
CA ALA A 339 15.71 -3.92 3.10
C ALA A 339 16.06 -4.67 4.37
N LEU A 340 17.15 -4.25 5.03
CA LEU A 340 17.62 -4.87 6.27
C LEU A 340 17.56 -3.88 7.41
N MET A 341 17.25 -4.36 8.61
CA MET A 341 17.31 -3.54 9.81
C MET A 341 17.77 -4.35 11.02
N ALA A 342 18.72 -3.80 11.75
CA ALA A 342 18.95 -4.15 13.15
C ALA A 342 18.04 -3.22 13.98
N PRO A 343 16.94 -3.72 14.58
CA PRO A 343 15.99 -2.87 15.28
C PRO A 343 16.68 -2.13 16.44
N PRO A 344 16.42 -0.83 16.64
CA PRO A 344 16.97 -0.12 17.79
C PRO A 344 16.25 -0.54 19.07
N VAL A 345 16.94 -0.47 20.21
CA VAL A 345 16.38 -0.82 21.53
C VAL A 345 15.72 0.36 22.25
N ASP A 346 16.06 1.58 21.84
CA ASP A 346 15.57 2.83 22.42
C ASP A 346 15.66 3.99 21.41
N LEU A 347 15.16 5.16 21.81
CA LEU A 347 15.21 6.39 21.00
C LEU A 347 16.63 6.91 20.73
N ALA A 348 17.62 6.50 21.53
CA ALA A 348 19.01 6.89 21.34
C ALA A 348 19.75 5.93 20.39
N GLU A 349 19.07 4.88 19.92
CA GLU A 349 19.62 3.81 19.09
C GLU A 349 20.86 3.16 19.73
N THR A 350 20.77 2.89 21.04
CA THR A 350 21.90 2.35 21.81
C THR A 350 22.48 1.08 21.18
N GLU A 351 23.79 1.12 20.88
CA GLU A 351 24.55 0.00 20.32
C GLU A 351 24.86 -1.05 21.39
N THR A 352 23.93 -1.96 21.63
CA THR A 352 24.14 -3.13 22.51
C THR A 352 24.91 -4.25 21.78
N PRO A 353 25.49 -5.25 22.50
CA PRO A 353 26.08 -6.42 21.85
C PRO A 353 25.09 -7.19 20.95
N GLY A 354 23.81 -7.20 21.29
CA GLY A 354 22.75 -7.77 20.45
C GLY A 354 22.58 -6.98 19.14
N VAL A 355 22.50 -5.65 19.23
CA VAL A 355 22.36 -4.76 18.06
C VAL A 355 23.57 -4.87 17.14
N ARG A 356 24.78 -4.88 17.72
CA ARG A 356 26.02 -5.08 16.95
C ARG A 356 25.99 -6.39 16.17
N ARG A 357 25.67 -7.50 16.82
CA ARG A 357 25.58 -8.82 16.17
C ARG A 357 24.47 -8.87 15.12
N ALA A 358 23.36 -8.16 15.33
CA ALA A 358 22.31 -8.02 14.33
C ALA A 358 22.79 -7.26 13.08
N LYS A 359 23.51 -6.13 13.26
CA LYS A 359 24.15 -5.40 12.15
C LYS A 359 25.11 -6.30 11.37
N GLN A 360 25.91 -7.09 12.06
CA GLN A 360 26.85 -8.03 11.43
C GLN A 360 26.13 -9.15 10.65
N ALA A 361 25.05 -9.70 11.21
CA ALA A 361 24.21 -10.67 10.51
C ALA A 361 23.53 -10.05 9.27
N ALA A 362 23.07 -8.81 9.35
CA ALA A 362 22.55 -8.07 8.20
C ALA A 362 23.62 -7.86 7.12
N VAL A 363 24.86 -7.51 7.50
CA VAL A 363 25.97 -7.39 6.55
C VAL A 363 26.27 -8.73 5.88
N CYS A 364 26.28 -9.83 6.63
CA CYS A 364 26.43 -11.18 6.06
C CYS A 364 25.34 -11.48 5.02
N PHE A 365 24.08 -11.17 5.34
CA PHE A 365 22.96 -11.32 4.41
C PHE A 365 23.20 -10.51 3.13
N ALA A 366 23.49 -9.20 3.28
CA ALA A 366 23.68 -8.29 2.15
C ALA A 366 24.84 -8.70 1.25
N GLU A 367 25.98 -9.08 1.82
CA GLU A 367 27.15 -9.51 1.06
C GLU A 367 26.86 -10.77 0.24
N ALA A 368 26.16 -11.75 0.82
CA ALA A 368 25.85 -13.02 0.16
C ALA A 368 25.01 -12.85 -1.12
N ILE A 369 24.11 -11.87 -1.16
CA ILE A 369 23.21 -11.66 -2.30
C ILE A 369 23.62 -10.50 -3.21
N SER A 370 24.62 -9.71 -2.82
CA SER A 370 25.03 -8.47 -3.50
C SER A 370 25.37 -8.65 -4.98
N GLN A 371 26.02 -9.76 -5.33
CA GLN A 371 26.37 -10.06 -6.73
C GLN A 371 25.15 -10.40 -7.61
N HIS A 372 24.05 -10.83 -7.00
CA HIS A 372 22.83 -11.24 -7.70
C HIS A 372 21.84 -10.08 -7.88
N CYS A 373 21.87 -9.10 -6.95
CA CYS A 373 20.99 -7.93 -6.96
C CYS A 373 21.78 -6.62 -6.72
N PRO A 374 22.77 -6.30 -7.58
CA PRO A 374 23.68 -5.18 -7.35
C PRO A 374 22.91 -3.85 -7.27
N GLY A 375 23.12 -3.10 -6.17
CA GLY A 375 22.46 -1.81 -5.95
C GLY A 375 20.99 -1.89 -5.53
N MET A 376 20.45 -3.08 -5.27
CA MET A 376 19.05 -3.30 -4.89
C MET A 376 18.85 -3.68 -3.41
N ILE A 377 19.88 -3.49 -2.59
CA ILE A 377 19.87 -3.75 -1.14
C ILE A 377 19.93 -2.42 -0.39
N SER A 378 19.11 -2.28 0.63
CA SER A 378 18.98 -1.06 1.44
C SER A 378 18.92 -1.36 2.93
N ARG A 379 19.02 -0.30 3.74
CA ARG A 379 18.68 -0.29 5.16
C ARG A 379 17.28 0.28 5.34
N TYR A 380 16.45 -0.39 6.13
CA TYR A 380 15.08 0.06 6.36
C TYR A 380 15.03 1.38 7.15
N ALA A 381 14.28 2.35 6.66
CA ALA A 381 14.18 3.71 7.17
C ALA A 381 13.12 3.81 8.28
N ALA A 382 13.38 3.21 9.44
CA ALA A 382 12.53 3.32 10.61
C ALA A 382 13.28 3.77 11.87
N SER A 383 12.68 4.72 12.59
CA SER A 383 13.06 5.06 13.96
C SER A 383 12.51 4.05 14.97
N TYR A 384 13.03 4.05 16.20
CA TYR A 384 12.55 3.20 17.30
C TYR A 384 11.03 3.15 17.48
N MET A 385 10.45 1.95 17.30
CA MET A 385 9.03 1.68 17.54
C MET A 385 8.84 0.78 18.77
N PRO A 386 8.58 1.34 19.97
CA PRO A 386 8.52 0.57 21.23
C PRO A 386 7.38 -0.47 21.29
N ARG A 387 6.49 -0.49 20.30
CA ARG A 387 5.34 -1.40 20.23
C ARG A 387 5.52 -2.54 19.22
N ALA A 388 6.61 -2.54 18.47
CA ALA A 388 6.92 -3.56 17.48
C ALA A 388 7.68 -4.73 18.10
N PHE A 389 7.48 -5.92 17.53
CA PHE A 389 8.08 -7.14 18.05
C PHE A 389 9.58 -7.19 17.77
N GLY A 390 10.05 -6.70 16.63
CA GLY A 390 11.49 -6.64 16.31
C GLY A 390 12.29 -5.92 17.41
N GLU A 391 11.87 -4.71 17.78
CA GLU A 391 12.49 -3.91 18.84
C GLU A 391 12.34 -4.57 20.21
N TRP A 392 11.17 -5.10 20.55
CA TRP A 392 10.97 -5.79 21.83
C TRP A 392 11.89 -7.02 21.95
N VAL A 393 11.95 -7.88 20.92
CA VAL A 393 12.85 -9.06 20.91
C VAL A 393 14.31 -8.61 21.01
N GLN A 394 14.69 -7.53 20.32
CA GLN A 394 16.03 -6.95 20.43
C GLN A 394 16.37 -6.54 21.88
N THR A 395 15.40 -6.02 22.65
CA THR A 395 15.62 -5.65 24.07
C THR A 395 15.87 -6.84 24.99
N THR A 396 15.53 -8.07 24.56
CA THR A 396 15.83 -9.30 25.32
C THR A 396 17.30 -9.71 25.24
N GLY A 397 18.09 -9.06 24.37
CA GLY A 397 19.50 -9.36 24.12
C GLY A 397 19.75 -10.25 22.89
N ALA A 398 18.68 -10.74 22.24
CA ALA A 398 18.75 -11.45 20.97
C ALA A 398 19.30 -10.54 19.87
N ALA A 399 20.16 -11.06 18.98
CA ALA A 399 20.55 -10.38 17.76
C ALA A 399 19.39 -10.50 16.74
N THR A 400 18.53 -9.47 16.70
CA THR A 400 17.32 -9.49 15.89
C THR A 400 17.57 -8.77 14.57
N VAL A 401 17.30 -9.42 13.45
CA VAL A 401 17.37 -8.81 12.11
C VAL A 401 15.97 -8.78 11.52
N LEU A 402 15.54 -7.61 11.11
CA LEU A 402 14.37 -7.45 10.27
C LEU A 402 14.80 -7.53 8.80
N VAL A 403 14.08 -8.32 8.01
CA VAL A 403 14.32 -8.50 6.58
C VAL A 403 13.01 -8.20 5.83
N GLU A 404 13.06 -7.20 4.96
CA GLU A 404 11.94 -6.79 4.10
C GLU A 404 12.14 -7.29 2.67
N ALA A 405 11.15 -8.01 2.15
CA ALA A 405 11.02 -8.29 0.72
C ALA A 405 10.29 -7.14 0.03
N GLY A 406 10.95 -6.47 -0.92
CA GLY A 406 10.37 -5.29 -1.58
C GLY A 406 9.96 -5.50 -3.02
N GLY A 407 10.30 -4.54 -3.87
CA GLY A 407 9.95 -4.56 -5.28
C GLY A 407 10.96 -5.33 -6.13
N MET A 408 10.51 -5.91 -7.23
CA MET A 408 11.37 -6.56 -8.23
C MET A 408 11.33 -5.83 -9.57
N PRO A 409 12.45 -5.77 -10.30
CA PRO A 409 12.43 -5.47 -11.74
C PRO A 409 11.57 -6.50 -12.50
N ALA A 410 10.96 -6.07 -13.61
CA ALA A 410 10.16 -6.98 -14.46
C ALA A 410 11.00 -8.10 -15.09
N ASP A 411 12.25 -7.77 -15.42
CA ASP A 411 13.24 -8.59 -16.10
C ASP A 411 14.27 -9.18 -15.13
N ALA A 412 13.93 -9.28 -13.84
CA ALA A 412 14.87 -9.73 -12.84
C ALA A 412 15.36 -11.17 -13.14
N PRO A 413 16.68 -11.41 -13.16
CA PRO A 413 17.24 -12.71 -13.52
C PRO A 413 17.23 -13.71 -12.34
N PHE A 414 16.45 -13.41 -11.30
CA PHE A 414 16.40 -14.19 -10.07
C PHE A 414 14.98 -14.19 -9.50
N ASP A 415 14.67 -15.26 -8.77
CA ASP A 415 13.44 -15.39 -8.01
C ASP A 415 13.58 -14.71 -6.64
N MET A 416 12.53 -14.02 -6.19
CA MET A 416 12.56 -13.29 -4.91
C MET A 416 12.70 -14.24 -3.72
N VAL A 417 11.98 -15.36 -3.71
CA VAL A 417 12.02 -16.34 -2.63
C VAL A 417 13.41 -16.98 -2.56
N GLU A 418 13.96 -17.37 -3.71
CA GLU A 418 15.31 -17.96 -3.78
C GLU A 418 16.40 -16.98 -3.35
N LEU A 419 16.34 -15.71 -3.76
CA LEU A 419 17.30 -14.69 -3.35
C LEU A 419 17.29 -14.50 -1.82
N HIS A 420 16.10 -14.38 -1.23
CA HIS A 420 15.96 -14.23 0.22
C HIS A 420 16.40 -15.50 0.96
N ALA A 421 16.10 -16.69 0.43
CA ALA A 421 16.54 -17.97 0.99
C ALA A 421 18.06 -18.11 0.97
N ALA A 422 18.72 -17.67 -0.10
CA ALA A 422 20.18 -17.67 -0.23
C ALA A 422 20.84 -16.75 0.82
N GLY A 423 20.35 -15.52 0.95
CA GLY A 423 20.81 -14.58 1.98
C GLY A 423 20.61 -15.13 3.39
N PHE A 424 19.44 -15.73 3.65
CA PHE A 424 19.12 -16.33 4.94
C PHE A 424 20.04 -17.53 5.26
N ALA A 425 20.21 -18.46 4.32
CA ALA A 425 21.10 -19.61 4.49
C ALA A 425 22.55 -19.22 4.74
N ALA A 426 23.06 -18.18 4.07
CA ALA A 426 24.40 -17.66 4.33
C ALA A 426 24.56 -17.19 5.78
N VAL A 427 23.56 -16.48 6.32
CA VAL A 427 23.55 -16.07 7.73
C VAL A 427 23.46 -17.27 8.67
N LEU A 428 22.61 -18.26 8.40
CA LEU A 428 22.53 -19.47 9.23
C LEU A 428 23.87 -20.21 9.27
N GLN A 429 24.57 -20.33 8.14
CA GLN A 429 25.91 -20.91 8.08
C GLN A 429 26.92 -20.09 8.88
N ALA A 430 26.88 -18.76 8.78
CA ALA A 430 27.73 -17.86 9.57
C ALA A 430 27.45 -17.95 11.08
N ILE A 431 26.19 -18.19 11.47
CA ILE A 431 25.81 -18.44 12.88
C ILE A 431 26.41 -19.77 13.35
N ALA A 432 26.21 -20.85 12.59
CA ALA A 432 26.65 -22.19 12.97
C ALA A 432 28.17 -22.34 13.08
N ASN A 433 28.94 -21.61 12.27
CA ASN A 433 30.40 -21.63 12.31
C ASN A 433 31.02 -20.49 13.15
N GLY A 434 30.20 -19.70 13.84
CA GLY A 434 30.66 -18.61 14.71
C GLY A 434 31.29 -17.42 13.97
N ARG A 435 31.00 -17.22 12.67
CA ARG A 435 31.60 -16.15 11.85
C ARG A 435 30.79 -14.87 11.78
N VAL A 436 29.58 -14.79 12.35
CA VAL A 436 28.81 -13.53 12.35
C VAL A 436 29.65 -12.35 12.86
N GLU A 437 30.44 -12.56 13.93
CA GLU A 437 31.24 -11.49 14.53
C GLU A 437 32.43 -11.03 13.66
N SER A 438 32.75 -11.75 12.58
CA SER A 438 33.81 -11.38 11.63
C SER A 438 33.40 -10.29 10.63
N PHE A 439 32.09 -10.05 10.47
CA PHE A 439 31.59 -8.99 9.59
C PHE A 439 31.71 -7.62 10.27
N ASP A 440 32.01 -6.58 9.49
CA ASP A 440 32.12 -5.21 9.99
C ASP A 440 30.72 -4.56 10.10
N ALA A 441 30.28 -4.30 11.33
CA ALA A 441 28.99 -3.66 11.61
C ALA A 441 28.87 -2.27 10.96
N ALA A 442 29.97 -1.54 10.73
CA ALA A 442 29.91 -0.22 10.10
C ALA A 442 29.40 -0.28 8.65
N ARG A 443 29.53 -1.43 7.98
CA ARG A 443 29.00 -1.63 6.62
C ARG A 443 27.47 -1.61 6.58
N TYR A 444 26.80 -1.99 7.66
CA TYR A 444 25.35 -1.85 7.79
C TYR A 444 24.95 -0.37 7.77
N ASP A 445 25.68 0.47 8.51
CA ASP A 445 25.38 1.90 8.58
C ASP A 445 25.67 2.65 7.28
N ALA A 446 26.51 2.06 6.41
CA ALA A 446 26.80 2.54 5.06
C ALA A 446 25.76 2.11 4.01
N LEU A 447 24.81 1.22 4.34
CA LEU A 447 23.74 0.86 3.42
C LEU A 447 22.84 2.09 3.16
N PRO A 448 22.48 2.36 1.89
CA PRO A 448 21.52 3.41 1.56
C PRO A 448 20.16 3.12 2.19
N LEU A 449 19.43 4.16 2.61
CA LEU A 449 18.09 4.02 3.18
C LEU A 449 17.09 3.60 2.09
N ASP A 450 16.03 2.87 2.44
CA ASP A 450 14.94 2.62 1.50
C ASP A 450 14.02 3.84 1.35
N GLY A 451 13.39 3.97 0.19
CA GLY A 451 12.25 4.88 -0.01
C GLY A 451 12.58 6.38 0.00
N GLU A 452 13.83 6.79 -0.25
CA GLU A 452 14.18 8.23 -0.32
C GLU A 452 13.63 8.94 -1.56
N ILE A 453 13.17 8.22 -2.60
CA ILE A 453 12.47 8.81 -3.75
C ILE A 453 11.15 8.09 -4.03
N THR A 454 10.21 8.84 -4.61
CA THR A 454 8.93 8.28 -5.07
C THR A 454 9.17 7.36 -6.26
N ARG A 455 8.51 6.19 -6.24
CA ARG A 455 8.37 5.32 -7.40
C ARG A 455 6.90 5.05 -7.66
N PHE A 456 6.52 5.10 -8.94
CA PHE A 456 5.17 4.79 -9.39
C PHE A 456 5.09 3.36 -9.93
N ASP A 457 3.90 2.79 -9.99
CA ASP A 457 3.72 1.50 -10.68
C ASP A 457 3.92 1.64 -12.20
N LEU A 458 3.40 2.71 -12.78
CA LEU A 458 3.65 3.12 -14.15
C LEU A 458 4.09 4.58 -14.17
N LEU A 459 5.14 4.87 -14.95
CA LEU A 459 5.59 6.22 -15.23
C LEU A 459 5.63 6.46 -16.74
N VAL A 460 4.80 7.38 -17.24
CA VAL A 460 4.90 7.87 -18.62
C VAL A 460 5.81 9.09 -18.61
N ARG A 461 6.83 9.15 -19.47
CA ARG A 461 7.77 10.27 -19.49
C ARG A 461 7.59 11.18 -20.70
N GLY A 462 7.48 12.48 -20.47
CA GLY A 462 7.58 13.51 -21.51
C GLY A 462 6.50 13.46 -22.58
N ALA A 463 5.28 13.04 -22.24
CA ALA A 463 4.16 13.05 -23.19
C ALA A 463 3.58 14.47 -23.32
N LEU A 464 3.12 14.82 -24.53
CA LEU A 464 2.29 16.01 -24.74
C LEU A 464 0.88 15.71 -24.22
N ILE A 465 0.49 16.31 -23.11
CA ILE A 465 -0.79 16.09 -22.45
C ILE A 465 -1.83 17.05 -23.02
N GLN A 466 -2.93 16.49 -23.49
CA GLN A 466 -4.19 17.20 -23.71
C GLN A 466 -5.14 16.86 -22.56
N PRO A 467 -5.22 17.72 -21.52
CA PRO A 467 -5.88 17.38 -20.25
C PRO A 467 -7.40 17.21 -20.34
N GLY A 468 -8.04 17.77 -21.37
CA GLY A 468 -9.49 18.00 -21.44
C GLY A 468 -9.89 19.38 -20.90
N ASP A 469 -11.17 19.76 -21.06
CA ASP A 469 -11.79 20.98 -20.49
C ASP A 469 -11.22 22.34 -20.98
N ASP A 470 -10.92 22.50 -22.27
CA ASP A 470 -10.39 23.75 -22.87
C ASP A 470 -9.09 24.29 -22.24
N LEU A 471 -8.39 23.45 -21.48
CA LEU A 471 -7.07 23.79 -20.92
C LEU A 471 -5.99 23.66 -22.00
N PRO A 472 -4.94 24.52 -21.96
CA PRO A 472 -3.85 24.43 -22.91
C PRO A 472 -3.10 23.09 -22.74
N GLU A 473 -2.59 22.58 -23.86
CA GLU A 473 -1.70 21.41 -23.85
C GLU A 473 -0.37 21.74 -23.16
N PHE A 474 0.26 20.73 -22.56
CA PHE A 474 1.54 20.86 -21.90
C PHE A 474 2.31 19.53 -21.93
N THR A 475 3.63 19.59 -21.89
CA THR A 475 4.46 18.39 -21.74
C THR A 475 4.60 18.04 -20.26
N ALA A 476 4.35 16.77 -19.91
CA ALA A 476 4.54 16.29 -18.55
C ALA A 476 4.86 14.79 -18.50
N ASP A 477 5.43 14.39 -17.36
CA ASP A 477 5.44 13.01 -16.91
C ASP A 477 4.11 12.69 -16.20
N VAL A 478 3.65 11.44 -16.32
CA VAL A 478 2.43 10.92 -15.67
C VAL A 478 2.79 9.76 -14.76
N GLY A 479 2.65 9.95 -13.45
CA GLY A 479 2.87 8.92 -12.43
C GLY A 479 1.55 8.23 -12.06
N VAL A 480 1.46 6.93 -12.30
CA VAL A 480 0.27 6.11 -12.07
C VAL A 480 0.54 5.06 -11.00
N ASN A 481 -0.34 5.00 -10.00
CA ASN A 481 -0.33 3.96 -8.98
C ASN A 481 -1.58 3.10 -9.07
N PHE A 482 -1.41 1.80 -8.93
CA PHE A 482 -2.51 0.86 -8.94
C PHE A 482 -3.08 0.73 -7.52
N ALA A 483 -4.39 0.93 -7.40
CA ALA A 483 -5.14 0.69 -6.17
C ALA A 483 -6.27 -0.32 -6.42
N GLY A 484 -6.65 -1.05 -5.36
CA GLY A 484 -7.88 -1.83 -5.35
C GLY A 484 -9.08 -0.90 -5.14
N GLY A 485 -9.73 -0.48 -6.23
CA GLY A 485 -10.91 0.41 -6.17
C GLY A 485 -11.92 0.07 -7.25
N ARG A 486 -13.16 -0.21 -6.86
CA ARG A 486 -14.28 -0.55 -7.76
C ARG A 486 -15.33 0.56 -7.73
N ARG A 487 -15.65 1.12 -8.90
CA ARG A 487 -16.89 1.91 -9.10
C ARG A 487 -17.69 1.55 -10.36
N LEU A 488 -17.15 0.72 -11.26
CA LEU A 488 -17.89 0.21 -12.43
C LEU A 488 -18.33 -1.24 -12.19
N ALA A 489 -19.48 -1.62 -12.75
CA ALA A 489 -20.12 -2.93 -12.58
C ALA A 489 -19.18 -4.08 -13.00
N THR A 490 -18.38 -3.85 -14.03
CA THR A 490 -17.35 -4.76 -14.57
C THR A 490 -16.18 -3.96 -15.12
N GLY A 491 -14.95 -4.39 -14.83
CA GLY A 491 -13.71 -3.81 -15.35
C GLY A 491 -12.50 -4.55 -14.79
N PRO A 492 -11.28 -4.30 -15.30
CA PRO A 492 -10.08 -4.91 -14.75
C PRO A 492 -10.01 -4.64 -13.25
N LEU A 493 -9.52 -5.61 -12.48
CA LEU A 493 -9.42 -5.57 -11.02
C LEU A 493 -8.53 -4.43 -10.50
N VAL A 494 -7.88 -3.71 -11.41
CA VAL A 494 -6.84 -2.74 -11.16
C VAL A 494 -7.25 -1.41 -11.77
N ALA A 495 -7.56 -0.46 -10.91
CA ALA A 495 -7.84 0.91 -11.32
C ALA A 495 -6.59 1.75 -11.02
N GLY A 496 -5.71 1.88 -11.99
CA GLY A 496 -4.60 2.82 -11.95
C GLY A 496 -5.13 4.24 -11.82
N VAL A 497 -4.63 4.96 -10.84
CA VAL A 497 -4.93 6.38 -10.60
C VAL A 497 -3.68 7.18 -10.94
N ILE A 498 -3.86 8.29 -11.65
CA ILE A 498 -2.81 9.30 -11.84
C ILE A 498 -2.56 9.94 -10.48
N GLU A 499 -1.50 9.51 -9.82
CA GLU A 499 -1.10 10.01 -8.50
C GLU A 499 -0.43 11.38 -8.62
N GLU A 500 0.32 11.58 -9.70
CA GLU A 500 1.08 12.81 -9.94
C GLU A 500 1.26 13.08 -11.44
N LEU A 501 1.35 14.36 -11.77
CA LEU A 501 1.49 14.87 -13.13
C LEU A 501 2.40 16.10 -13.11
N GLY A 502 3.38 16.18 -14.01
CA GLY A 502 4.28 17.33 -14.10
C GLY A 502 5.73 16.91 -14.33
N ASP A 503 6.67 17.59 -13.68
CA ASP A 503 8.08 17.20 -13.69
C ASP A 503 8.33 16.09 -12.66
N LEU A 504 8.48 14.85 -13.15
CA LEU A 504 8.77 13.67 -12.34
C LEU A 504 10.18 13.14 -12.60
N GLU A 505 11.13 14.01 -13.00
CA GLU A 505 12.50 13.63 -13.33
C GLU A 505 13.19 12.90 -12.17
N VAL A 506 12.99 13.35 -10.93
CA VAL A 506 13.63 12.77 -9.74
C VAL A 506 12.98 11.48 -9.23
N THR A 507 11.94 10.99 -9.91
CA THR A 507 11.18 9.79 -9.51
C THR A 507 11.54 8.56 -10.35
N ALA A 508 11.01 7.41 -9.97
CA ALA A 508 11.16 6.15 -10.70
C ALA A 508 9.79 5.54 -11.09
N GLY A 509 9.79 4.61 -12.04
CA GLY A 509 8.64 3.76 -12.36
C GLY A 509 9.01 2.29 -12.16
N LYS A 510 8.05 1.43 -11.80
CA LYS A 510 8.19 -0.03 -11.96
C LYS A 510 8.21 -0.35 -13.45
N ALA A 511 7.22 0.17 -14.18
CA ALA A 511 7.22 0.25 -15.62
C ALA A 511 7.42 1.70 -16.07
N THR A 512 8.04 1.88 -17.23
CA THR A 512 8.19 3.20 -17.85
C THR A 512 7.73 3.14 -19.30
N ILE A 513 6.92 4.11 -19.70
CA ILE A 513 6.59 4.39 -21.10
C ILE A 513 7.38 5.63 -21.51
N ASP A 514 8.08 5.55 -22.65
CA ASP A 514 8.59 6.75 -23.30
C ASP A 514 7.44 7.45 -24.03
N GLY A 515 7.01 8.58 -23.49
CA GLY A 515 5.97 9.43 -24.05
C GLY A 515 6.51 10.49 -25.00
N ALA A 516 7.83 10.59 -25.21
CA ALA A 516 8.40 11.57 -26.10
C ALA A 516 7.87 11.38 -27.53
N GLY A 517 7.33 12.45 -28.10
CA GLY A 517 6.68 12.39 -29.42
C GLY A 517 5.30 11.74 -29.42
N LEU A 518 4.73 11.41 -28.26
CA LEU A 518 3.35 10.98 -28.11
C LEU A 518 2.47 12.09 -27.54
N CYS A 519 1.26 12.22 -28.09
CA CYS A 519 0.17 13.01 -27.52
C CYS A 519 -0.73 12.10 -26.69
N CYS A 520 -0.87 12.43 -25.41
CA CYS A 520 -1.72 11.73 -24.44
C CYS A 520 -3.06 12.44 -24.31
N LEU A 521 -4.14 11.73 -24.63
CA LEU A 521 -5.52 12.18 -24.50
C LEU A 521 -6.27 11.33 -23.46
N PRO A 522 -7.37 11.84 -22.89
CA PRO A 522 -8.25 11.02 -22.08
C PRO A 522 -8.86 9.87 -22.88
N GLY A 523 -9.09 8.73 -22.21
CA GLY A 523 -9.82 7.59 -22.77
C GLY A 523 -11.23 7.95 -23.24
N ARG A 524 -11.61 7.48 -24.44
CA ARG A 524 -12.94 7.73 -25.02
C ARG A 524 -13.98 6.80 -24.41
N TRP A 525 -15.21 7.27 -24.34
CA TRP A 525 -16.33 6.46 -23.89
C TRP A 525 -17.27 6.21 -25.07
N ALA A 526 -17.90 5.04 -25.08
CA ALA A 526 -18.96 4.70 -26.02
C ALA A 526 -20.22 4.32 -25.26
N ALA A 527 -21.39 4.62 -25.83
CA ALA A 527 -22.66 4.11 -25.35
C ALA A 527 -23.24 3.12 -26.37
N SER A 528 -23.79 1.99 -25.92
CA SER A 528 -24.39 0.99 -26.80
C SER A 528 -25.76 0.56 -26.31
N ALA A 529 -26.73 0.49 -27.22
CA ALA A 529 -28.03 -0.15 -26.98
C ALA A 529 -27.94 -1.69 -26.99
N ALA A 530 -26.91 -2.26 -27.62
CA ALA A 530 -26.71 -3.71 -27.71
C ALA A 530 -26.09 -4.30 -26.44
N GLY A 531 -25.37 -3.48 -25.66
CA GLY A 531 -24.79 -3.88 -24.38
C GLY A 531 -25.85 -3.97 -23.29
N THR A 532 -26.39 -5.18 -23.07
CA THR A 532 -27.20 -5.47 -21.89
C THR A 532 -26.34 -6.18 -20.84
N PRO A 533 -26.69 -6.13 -19.54
CA PRO A 533 -26.00 -6.94 -18.53
C PRO A 533 -26.02 -8.45 -18.82
N ARG A 534 -26.79 -8.90 -19.81
CA ARG A 534 -26.91 -10.30 -20.23
C ARG A 534 -25.97 -10.66 -21.39
N GLN A 535 -25.48 -9.67 -22.14
CA GLN A 535 -24.60 -9.86 -23.28
C GLN A 535 -23.50 -8.78 -23.27
N LEU A 536 -22.35 -9.16 -22.72
CA LEU A 536 -21.13 -8.35 -22.73
C LEU A 536 -20.48 -8.38 -24.13
N PRO A 537 -19.68 -7.36 -24.49
CA PRO A 537 -18.99 -7.33 -25.78
C PRO A 537 -18.04 -8.53 -25.93
N ASP A 538 -18.02 -9.12 -27.11
CA ASP A 538 -17.07 -10.17 -27.46
C ASP A 538 -15.68 -9.59 -27.79
N ASP A 539 -14.70 -10.46 -28.03
CA ASP A 539 -13.31 -10.04 -28.24
C ASP A 539 -13.14 -9.18 -29.49
N THR A 540 -13.92 -9.46 -30.55
CA THR A 540 -13.94 -8.65 -31.79
C THR A 540 -14.45 -7.24 -31.52
N THR A 541 -15.60 -7.13 -30.86
CA THR A 541 -16.20 -5.84 -30.48
C THR A 541 -15.25 -5.04 -29.59
N GLN A 542 -14.58 -5.70 -28.63
CA GLN A 542 -13.60 -5.04 -27.78
C GLN A 542 -12.39 -4.53 -28.56
N ALA A 543 -11.88 -5.31 -29.52
CA ALA A 543 -10.76 -4.91 -30.36
C ALA A 543 -11.10 -3.68 -31.22
N GLU A 544 -12.29 -3.65 -31.83
CA GLU A 544 -12.77 -2.53 -32.62
C GLU A 544 -12.94 -1.26 -31.78
N LEU A 545 -13.54 -1.39 -30.58
CA LEU A 545 -13.71 -0.28 -29.65
C LEU A 545 -12.35 0.28 -29.19
N LEU A 546 -11.40 -0.58 -28.84
CA LEU A 546 -10.05 -0.17 -28.45
C LEU A 546 -9.28 0.47 -29.60
N ALA A 547 -9.42 -0.04 -30.83
CA ALA A 547 -8.83 0.58 -32.03
C ALA A 547 -9.43 1.97 -32.33
N ALA A 548 -10.64 2.24 -31.84
CA ALA A 548 -11.25 3.57 -31.84
C ALA A 548 -10.94 4.39 -30.57
N GLY A 549 -10.01 3.95 -29.72
CA GLY A 549 -9.61 4.63 -28.48
C GLY A 549 -10.62 4.55 -27.33
N VAL A 550 -11.64 3.69 -27.43
CA VAL A 550 -12.68 3.54 -26.40
C VAL A 550 -12.13 2.73 -25.21
N THR A 551 -12.06 3.36 -24.04
CA THR A 551 -11.66 2.72 -22.79
C THR A 551 -12.84 2.35 -21.90
N THR A 552 -14.02 2.93 -22.15
CA THR A 552 -15.23 2.72 -21.35
C THR A 552 -16.46 2.56 -22.24
N LEU A 553 -17.18 1.45 -22.09
CA LEU A 553 -18.46 1.19 -22.74
C LEU A 553 -19.60 1.30 -21.71
N LEU A 554 -20.65 2.04 -22.05
CA LEU A 554 -21.84 2.21 -21.22
C LEU A 554 -23.07 1.64 -21.90
N GLY A 555 -23.67 0.64 -21.26
CA GLY A 555 -25.00 0.16 -21.60
C GLY A 555 -26.09 0.95 -20.88
N VAL A 556 -27.34 0.75 -21.28
CA VAL A 556 -28.51 1.27 -20.57
C VAL A 556 -29.37 0.09 -20.12
N VAL A 557 -29.84 0.13 -18.87
CA VAL A 557 -30.73 -0.88 -18.30
C VAL A 557 -32.03 -0.22 -17.86
N ASP A 558 -33.15 -0.81 -18.26
CA ASP A 558 -34.47 -0.44 -17.77
C ASP A 558 -34.63 -0.92 -16.32
N ALA A 559 -34.98 -0.01 -15.41
CA ALA A 559 -35.12 -0.30 -13.99
C ALA A 559 -36.30 -1.24 -13.70
N GLU A 560 -37.20 -1.42 -14.66
CA GLU A 560 -38.30 -2.39 -14.65
C GLU A 560 -37.86 -3.79 -15.09
N ASP A 561 -36.70 -3.93 -15.74
CA ASP A 561 -36.19 -5.22 -16.21
C ASP A 561 -35.43 -5.96 -15.09
N GLU A 562 -36.19 -6.67 -14.26
CA GLU A 562 -35.66 -7.49 -13.16
C GLU A 562 -34.63 -8.53 -13.59
N GLN A 563 -34.76 -9.08 -14.81
CA GLN A 563 -33.80 -10.07 -15.30
C GLN A 563 -32.46 -9.41 -15.66
N ALA A 564 -32.48 -8.23 -16.28
CA ALA A 564 -31.26 -7.46 -16.53
C ALA A 564 -30.62 -6.95 -15.24
N LEU A 565 -31.41 -6.48 -14.26
CA LEU A 565 -30.90 -6.06 -12.95
C LEU A 565 -30.31 -7.24 -12.16
N ALA A 566 -30.90 -8.44 -12.24
CA ALA A 566 -30.33 -9.64 -11.63
C ALA A 566 -29.01 -10.06 -12.31
N ALA A 567 -28.90 -9.93 -13.63
CA ALA A 567 -27.65 -10.16 -14.36
C ALA A 567 -26.59 -9.13 -13.98
N LEU A 568 -26.96 -7.86 -13.85
CA LEU A 568 -26.07 -6.79 -13.39
C LEU A 568 -25.55 -7.04 -11.97
N ALA A 569 -26.43 -7.42 -11.04
CA ALA A 569 -26.04 -7.78 -9.68
C ALA A 569 -25.08 -8.98 -9.66
N LYS A 570 -25.30 -9.98 -10.52
CA LYS A 570 -24.37 -11.11 -10.69
C LYS A 570 -23.02 -10.67 -11.26
N LEU A 571 -22.99 -9.77 -12.24
CA LEU A 571 -21.74 -9.23 -12.78
C LEU A 571 -20.96 -8.47 -11.70
N HIS A 572 -21.65 -7.62 -10.93
CA HIS A 572 -21.05 -6.88 -9.83
C HIS A 572 -20.53 -7.83 -8.72
N ALA A 573 -21.31 -8.85 -8.35
CA ALA A 573 -20.99 -9.82 -7.32
C ALA A 573 -19.96 -10.87 -7.75
N SER A 574 -19.88 -11.21 -9.05
CA SER A 574 -18.87 -12.12 -9.62
C SER A 574 -17.59 -11.39 -9.97
N GLY A 575 -17.63 -10.06 -10.18
CA GLY A 575 -16.46 -9.21 -10.36
C GLY A 575 -15.59 -9.71 -11.48
N SER A 576 -16.23 -10.03 -12.62
CA SER A 576 -15.75 -10.78 -13.77
C SER A 576 -14.30 -10.47 -14.10
N ALA A 577 -13.41 -11.17 -13.38
CA ALA A 577 -11.98 -11.06 -13.51
C ALA A 577 -11.61 -11.77 -14.82
N GLY A 578 -11.10 -11.02 -15.79
CA GLY A 578 -10.33 -11.60 -16.88
C GLY A 578 -11.04 -11.86 -18.21
N ARG A 579 -12.20 -11.26 -18.49
CA ARG A 579 -12.81 -11.34 -19.84
C ARG A 579 -12.87 -10.03 -20.62
N LEU A 580 -12.79 -8.88 -19.95
CA LEU A 580 -12.93 -7.58 -20.61
C LEU A 580 -11.60 -6.81 -20.59
N LEU A 581 -11.23 -6.26 -21.74
CA LEU A 581 -10.07 -5.39 -21.97
C LEU A 581 -10.41 -3.90 -21.76
N LEU A 582 -11.71 -3.54 -21.79
CA LEU A 582 -12.22 -2.20 -21.55
C LEU A 582 -13.16 -2.16 -20.35
N ASN A 583 -13.41 -0.98 -19.80
CA ASN A 583 -14.36 -0.79 -18.70
C ASN A 583 -15.80 -0.92 -19.21
N VAL A 584 -16.68 -1.66 -18.52
CA VAL A 584 -18.11 -1.73 -18.88
C VAL A 584 -19.00 -1.33 -17.71
N GLY A 585 -19.85 -0.33 -17.93
CA GLY A 585 -20.84 0.17 -16.96
C GLY A 585 -22.26 0.18 -17.55
N PHE A 586 -23.25 0.37 -16.69
CA PHE A 586 -24.66 0.42 -17.08
C PHE A 586 -25.37 1.59 -16.41
N LEU A 587 -26.12 2.37 -17.19
CA LEU A 587 -26.95 3.48 -16.71
C LEU A 587 -28.39 3.00 -16.53
N ALA A 588 -29.02 3.34 -15.41
CA ALA A 588 -30.41 2.96 -15.14
C ALA A 588 -31.36 4.02 -15.69
N ARG A 589 -32.34 3.62 -16.50
CA ARG A 589 -33.48 4.46 -16.90
C ARG A 589 -34.79 3.85 -16.43
N THR A 590 -35.88 4.59 -16.51
CA THR A 590 -37.23 4.11 -16.16
C THR A 590 -38.25 4.71 -17.11
N ALA A 591 -39.36 4.01 -17.33
CA ALA A 591 -40.45 4.49 -18.18
C ALA A 591 -41.32 5.59 -17.53
N GLY A 592 -40.96 6.07 -16.33
CA GLY A 592 -41.68 7.08 -15.57
C GLY A 592 -42.71 6.49 -14.60
N GLY A 593 -43.54 7.35 -13.98
CA GLY A 593 -44.47 6.98 -12.91
C GLY A 593 -44.60 8.12 -11.91
N ASP A 594 -45.21 7.88 -10.76
CA ASP A 594 -45.14 8.84 -9.66
C ASP A 594 -43.69 9.00 -9.17
N GLU A 595 -43.39 10.18 -8.60
CA GLU A 595 -42.01 10.55 -8.23
C GLU A 595 -41.37 9.55 -7.27
N ALA A 596 -42.11 9.04 -6.28
CA ALA A 596 -41.60 8.11 -5.28
C ALA A 596 -41.23 6.76 -5.91
N ALA A 597 -42.07 6.24 -6.81
CA ALA A 597 -41.80 5.00 -7.52
C ALA A 597 -40.58 5.12 -8.45
N VAL A 598 -40.44 6.25 -9.14
CA VAL A 598 -39.28 6.56 -10.00
C VAL A 598 -37.98 6.57 -9.20
N VAL A 599 -37.93 7.34 -8.10
CA VAL A 599 -36.75 7.41 -7.22
C VAL A 599 -36.40 6.02 -6.67
N SER A 600 -37.40 5.27 -6.20
CA SER A 600 -37.19 3.94 -5.63
C SER A 600 -36.61 2.95 -6.65
N ARG A 601 -37.11 2.94 -7.89
CA ARG A 601 -36.63 2.01 -8.94
C ARG A 601 -35.20 2.34 -9.37
N LEU A 602 -34.91 3.62 -9.63
CA LEU A 602 -33.58 4.06 -10.05
C LEU A 602 -32.53 3.84 -8.96
N ALA A 603 -32.88 4.12 -7.70
CA ALA A 603 -32.02 3.81 -6.56
C ALA A 603 -31.77 2.30 -6.46
N ALA A 604 -32.81 1.46 -6.55
CA ALA A 604 -32.68 0.00 -6.49
C ALA A 604 -31.78 -0.55 -7.62
N ALA A 605 -31.88 -0.01 -8.84
CA ALA A 605 -30.99 -0.37 -9.93
C ALA A 605 -29.53 -0.02 -9.65
N CYS A 606 -29.26 1.17 -9.09
CA CYS A 606 -27.91 1.59 -8.70
C CYS A 606 -27.33 0.72 -7.58
N TRP A 607 -28.14 0.38 -6.56
CA TRP A 607 -27.75 -0.58 -5.52
C TRP A 607 -27.42 -1.98 -6.07
N ARG A 608 -27.99 -2.34 -7.22
CA ARG A 608 -27.72 -3.61 -7.92
C ARG A 608 -26.57 -3.53 -8.93
N GLY A 609 -25.88 -2.38 -9.00
CA GLY A 609 -24.66 -2.22 -9.78
C GLY A 609 -24.76 -1.25 -10.97
N ALA A 610 -25.90 -0.57 -11.18
CA ALA A 610 -25.95 0.51 -12.16
C ALA A 610 -25.09 1.69 -11.68
N CYS A 611 -24.40 2.34 -12.62
CA CYS A 611 -23.40 3.36 -12.34
C CYS A 611 -24.02 4.73 -12.04
N ALA A 612 -25.15 5.04 -12.67
CA ALA A 612 -25.89 6.27 -12.49
C ALA A 612 -27.35 6.11 -12.99
N ALA A 613 -28.22 7.01 -12.55
CA ALA A 613 -29.58 7.16 -13.02
C ALA A 613 -29.65 8.17 -14.18
N VAL A 614 -30.34 7.81 -15.25
CA VAL A 614 -30.67 8.68 -16.38
C VAL A 614 -31.78 9.63 -15.97
N VAL A 615 -31.55 10.94 -16.07
CA VAL A 615 -32.51 11.96 -15.60
C VAL A 615 -33.28 12.69 -16.69
N ASP A 616 -33.06 12.35 -17.97
CA ASP A 616 -33.80 12.97 -19.07
C ASP A 616 -35.30 12.71 -18.94
N GLY A 617 -36.08 13.80 -18.95
CA GLY A 617 -37.53 13.74 -18.79
C GLY A 617 -38.01 13.53 -17.34
N LEU A 618 -37.12 13.52 -16.34
CA LEU A 618 -37.51 13.51 -14.93
C LEU A 618 -37.76 14.93 -14.39
N SER A 619 -38.60 15.07 -13.36
CA SER A 619 -38.83 16.35 -12.69
C SER A 619 -37.62 16.76 -11.83
N GLU A 620 -37.44 18.06 -11.61
CA GLU A 620 -36.37 18.58 -10.74
C GLU A 620 -36.42 17.99 -9.32
N SER A 621 -37.63 17.83 -8.77
CA SER A 621 -37.91 17.16 -7.49
C SER A 621 -37.32 15.74 -7.43
N VAL A 622 -37.50 14.94 -8.49
CA VAL A 622 -36.96 13.57 -8.56
C VAL A 622 -35.42 13.59 -8.57
N VAL A 623 -34.81 14.51 -9.33
CA VAL A 623 -33.34 14.63 -9.41
C VAL A 623 -32.75 15.04 -8.06
N GLU A 624 -33.36 15.99 -7.36
CA GLU A 624 -32.96 16.39 -6.01
C GLU A 624 -33.02 15.22 -5.02
N GLN A 625 -34.08 14.42 -5.08
CA GLN A 625 -34.24 13.24 -4.22
C GLN A 625 -33.19 12.16 -4.51
N LEU A 626 -32.85 11.93 -5.78
CA LEU A 626 -31.77 11.01 -6.17
C LEU A 626 -30.42 11.50 -5.64
N HIS A 627 -30.11 12.79 -5.76
CA HIS A 627 -28.91 13.39 -5.19
C HIS A 627 -28.87 13.27 -3.66
N ALA A 628 -29.98 13.55 -2.98
CA ALA A 628 -30.10 13.39 -1.53
C ALA A 628 -29.89 11.94 -1.07
N ALA A 629 -30.26 10.97 -1.90
CA ALA A 629 -30.01 9.55 -1.70
C ALA A 629 -28.58 9.10 -2.09
N GLY A 630 -27.73 10.02 -2.55
CA GLY A 630 -26.36 9.74 -2.99
C GLY A 630 -26.29 8.96 -4.31
N ILE A 631 -27.36 8.96 -5.10
CA ILE A 631 -27.42 8.30 -6.40
C ILE A 631 -26.79 9.20 -7.47
N PRO A 632 -25.73 8.75 -8.18
CA PRO A 632 -25.19 9.50 -9.30
C PRO A 632 -26.24 9.69 -10.38
N CYS A 633 -26.37 10.91 -10.90
CA CYS A 633 -27.34 11.25 -11.94
C CYS A 633 -26.62 11.69 -13.22
N VAL A 634 -27.19 11.33 -14.36
CA VAL A 634 -26.67 11.70 -15.68
C VAL A 634 -27.81 12.09 -16.61
N ALA A 635 -27.69 13.23 -17.27
CA ALA A 635 -28.59 13.60 -18.35
C ALA A 635 -27.96 13.18 -19.68
N MET A 636 -28.55 12.21 -20.36
CA MET A 636 -28.19 11.76 -21.71
C MET A 636 -28.17 12.91 -22.71
N SER A 637 -29.03 13.93 -22.53
CA SER A 637 -29.07 15.16 -23.34
C SER A 637 -27.92 16.13 -23.08
N THR A 638 -27.25 16.02 -21.93
CA THR A 638 -26.03 16.80 -21.63
C THR A 638 -24.76 16.09 -22.06
N LEU A 639 -24.90 14.85 -22.52
CA LEU A 639 -23.83 14.23 -23.29
C LEU A 639 -23.86 15.02 -24.59
N GLY A 640 -22.75 15.68 -24.96
CA GLY A 640 -22.57 16.12 -26.35
C GLY A 640 -22.54 17.59 -26.73
N ARG A 641 -22.55 18.53 -25.79
CA ARG A 641 -22.27 19.95 -26.09
C ARG A 641 -21.49 20.49 -24.89
N GLU A 642 -20.27 21.03 -24.99
CA GLU A 642 -19.61 21.91 -25.98
C GLU A 642 -18.10 21.58 -26.08
N GLY A 643 -17.37 22.04 -27.12
CA GLY A 643 -15.90 22.20 -26.99
C GLY A 643 -15.00 21.90 -28.18
N GLN A 644 -14.56 20.66 -28.38
CA GLN A 644 -13.57 20.21 -29.40
C GLN A 644 -13.59 18.66 -29.55
N SER A 645 -13.25 18.12 -30.74
CA SER A 645 -13.44 16.72 -31.25
C SER A 645 -12.26 15.73 -30.96
N PRO A 646 -12.36 14.36 -31.10
CA PRO A 646 -13.01 13.67 -32.23
C PRO A 646 -13.77 12.31 -32.02
N ILE A 647 -14.74 12.09 -32.93
CA ILE A 647 -15.20 10.88 -33.70
C ILE A 647 -14.52 9.54 -33.31
N VAL A 648 -15.20 8.38 -33.14
CA VAL A 648 -15.59 7.42 -34.22
C VAL A 648 -16.95 6.69 -34.05
N VAL A 649 -17.53 6.44 -35.22
CA VAL A 649 -18.80 5.85 -35.64
C VAL A 649 -18.95 4.33 -35.34
N SER A 650 -20.08 4.02 -34.72
CA SER A 650 -21.00 2.86 -34.75
C SER A 650 -20.52 1.42 -35.07
N ALA A 651 -21.05 0.45 -34.32
CA ALA A 651 -21.42 -0.84 -34.91
C ALA A 651 -22.85 -0.86 -35.48
N ASP A 652 -23.77 0.02 -35.04
CA ASP A 652 -24.98 0.46 -35.77
C ASP A 652 -25.79 1.48 -34.92
N SER A 653 -25.65 2.77 -35.23
CA SER A 653 -26.49 3.91 -34.79
C SER A 653 -26.74 4.16 -33.28
N LEU A 654 -25.86 4.95 -32.63
CA LEU A 654 -26.18 5.82 -31.47
C LEU A 654 -25.21 7.03 -31.46
N PRO A 655 -25.61 8.23 -30.98
CA PRO A 655 -24.76 9.43 -30.97
C PRO A 655 -23.60 9.35 -29.96
N THR A 656 -22.45 9.87 -30.39
CA THR A 656 -21.11 9.76 -29.76
C THR A 656 -20.80 11.01 -28.94
N GLU A 657 -20.93 10.96 -27.62
CA GLU A 657 -20.87 12.20 -26.84
C GLU A 657 -20.18 12.02 -25.48
N MET A 658 -19.28 12.95 -25.15
CA MET A 658 -18.44 12.91 -23.94
C MET A 658 -19.30 12.95 -22.67
N LEU A 659 -19.00 12.04 -21.75
CA LEU A 659 -19.55 12.02 -20.41
C LEU A 659 -18.50 12.53 -19.43
N THR A 660 -18.62 13.78 -19.03
CA THR A 660 -18.17 14.17 -17.68
C THR A 660 -19.38 14.06 -16.78
N CYS A 661 -19.55 12.94 -16.05
CA CYS A 661 -20.43 13.01 -14.88
C CYS A 661 -19.85 14.11 -13.98
N ALA A 662 -20.65 15.11 -13.59
CA ALA A 662 -20.20 16.13 -12.67
C ALA A 662 -19.59 15.46 -11.42
N GLY A 663 -18.29 15.66 -11.18
CA GLY A 663 -17.54 15.01 -10.10
C GLY A 663 -16.85 13.68 -10.42
N SER A 664 -16.94 13.16 -11.65
CA SER A 664 -16.14 12.00 -12.10
C SER A 664 -14.76 12.44 -12.56
N MET A 665 -13.73 11.76 -12.06
CA MET A 665 -12.35 11.94 -12.48
C MET A 665 -11.99 11.10 -13.72
N ARG A 666 -12.93 10.37 -14.32
CA ARG A 666 -12.71 9.68 -15.61
C ARG A 666 -12.91 10.66 -16.77
N GLY A 667 -12.18 10.44 -17.88
CA GLY A 667 -12.25 11.32 -19.06
C GLY A 667 -11.39 12.59 -18.93
N ARG A 668 -10.42 12.59 -18.01
CA ARG A 668 -9.46 13.68 -17.79
C ARG A 668 -8.05 13.10 -17.66
N VAL A 669 -7.04 13.85 -18.11
CA VAL A 669 -5.64 13.57 -17.74
C VAL A 669 -5.26 14.51 -16.60
N ALA A 670 -5.60 14.12 -15.37
CA ALA A 670 -5.41 14.94 -14.18
C ALA A 670 -5.09 14.10 -12.94
N LYS A 671 -4.44 14.69 -11.94
CA LYS A 671 -4.21 14.03 -10.65
C LYS A 671 -5.53 13.58 -10.01
N GLY A 672 -5.58 12.33 -9.57
CA GLY A 672 -6.77 11.66 -9.03
C GLY A 672 -7.67 11.02 -10.10
N ALA A 673 -7.39 11.22 -11.38
CA ALA A 673 -8.08 10.56 -12.48
C ALA A 673 -7.68 9.11 -12.61
N ILE A 674 -8.63 8.29 -13.07
CA ILE A 674 -8.31 6.95 -13.53
C ILE A 674 -7.45 7.07 -14.78
N ALA A 675 -6.39 6.28 -14.86
CA ALA A 675 -5.44 6.26 -15.97
C ALA A 675 -6.03 5.55 -17.22
N ASP A 676 -7.22 5.95 -17.63
CA ASP A 676 -7.78 5.65 -18.95
C ASP A 676 -7.17 6.65 -19.95
N LEU A 677 -6.13 6.22 -20.68
CA LEU A 677 -5.29 7.12 -21.49
C LEU A 677 -5.13 6.59 -22.92
N ILE A 678 -5.13 7.48 -23.89
CA ILE A 678 -4.88 7.17 -25.30
C ILE A 678 -3.62 7.89 -25.73
N PHE A 679 -2.77 7.21 -26.49
CA PHE A 679 -1.54 7.77 -27.03
C PHE A 679 -1.54 7.70 -28.55
N TYR A 680 -1.32 8.85 -29.17
CA TYR A 680 -1.07 9.00 -30.60
C TYR A 680 0.33 9.52 -30.83
N PRO A 681 0.93 9.30 -32.01
CA PRO A 681 2.03 10.14 -32.46
C PRO A 681 1.62 11.62 -32.43
N ALA A 682 2.46 12.49 -31.89
CA ALA A 682 2.14 13.91 -31.69
C ALA A 682 1.88 14.66 -33.01
N ASP A 683 2.37 14.14 -34.13
CA ASP A 683 2.16 14.64 -35.49
C ASP A 683 0.94 14.02 -36.21
N ALA A 684 0.30 12.99 -35.62
CA ALA A 684 -0.79 12.25 -36.24
C ALA A 684 -1.85 11.78 -35.22
N LEU A 685 -2.84 12.63 -34.96
CA LEU A 685 -4.02 12.30 -34.16
C LEU A 685 -5.09 11.58 -35.00
N GLN A 686 -4.77 10.39 -35.52
CA GLN A 686 -5.68 9.58 -36.35
C GLN A 686 -5.76 8.15 -35.84
N ASP A 687 -6.96 7.56 -35.91
CA ASP A 687 -7.17 6.17 -35.53
C ASP A 687 -6.50 5.19 -36.51
N PRO A 688 -5.99 4.04 -36.02
CA PRO A 688 -5.98 3.64 -34.62
C PRO A 688 -4.87 4.35 -33.81
N PRO A 689 -5.04 4.54 -32.49
CA PRO A 689 -3.99 5.08 -31.63
C PRO A 689 -2.79 4.15 -31.58
N ALA A 690 -1.62 4.70 -31.26
CA ALA A 690 -0.42 3.89 -31.03
C ALA A 690 -0.57 2.98 -29.81
N MET A 691 -1.28 3.46 -28.77
CA MET A 691 -1.50 2.72 -27.54
C MET A 691 -2.74 3.20 -26.79
N VAL A 692 -3.43 2.27 -26.10
CA VAL A 692 -4.55 2.56 -25.20
C VAL A 692 -4.28 1.90 -23.84
N LEU A 693 -4.36 2.70 -22.78
CA LEU A 693 -4.34 2.27 -21.41
C LEU A 693 -5.76 2.31 -20.83
N VAL A 694 -6.21 1.21 -20.23
CA VAL A 694 -7.48 1.10 -19.51
C VAL A 694 -7.13 0.90 -18.04
N GLY A 695 -7.45 1.88 -17.19
CA GLY A 695 -7.04 1.88 -15.79
C GLY A 695 -5.52 1.74 -15.59
N GLY A 696 -4.71 2.27 -16.51
CA GLY A 696 -3.25 2.19 -16.51
C GLY A 696 -2.65 0.88 -17.05
N ALA A 697 -3.48 -0.12 -17.38
CA ALA A 697 -3.02 -1.35 -18.03
C ALA A 697 -3.09 -1.19 -19.56
N CYS A 698 -2.08 -1.67 -20.29
CA CYS A 698 -2.08 -1.64 -21.75
C CYS A 698 -3.13 -2.61 -22.32
N ALA A 699 -4.14 -2.09 -23.00
CA ALA A 699 -5.21 -2.87 -23.62
C ALA A 699 -5.07 -2.95 -25.16
N PHE A 700 -4.38 -1.98 -25.77
CA PHE A 700 -4.15 -1.92 -27.22
C PHE A 700 -2.78 -1.32 -27.49
N ARG A 701 -2.06 -1.88 -28.46
CA ARG A 701 -0.76 -1.38 -28.90
C ARG A 701 -0.45 -1.83 -30.31
N ASP A 702 0.16 -0.95 -31.11
CA ASP A 702 0.70 -1.29 -32.44
C ASP A 702 -0.32 -1.99 -33.37
N GLY A 703 -1.58 -1.55 -33.32
CA GLY A 703 -2.64 -2.03 -34.21
C GLY A 703 -3.36 -3.32 -33.75
N ALA A 704 -3.03 -3.85 -32.58
CA ALA A 704 -3.67 -5.04 -32.03
C ALA A 704 -4.08 -4.84 -30.57
N PRO A 705 -5.14 -5.55 -30.10
CA PRO A 705 -5.35 -5.74 -28.68
C PRO A 705 -4.07 -6.29 -28.07
N ALA A 706 -3.57 -5.64 -27.04
CA ALA A 706 -2.49 -6.21 -26.26
C ALA A 706 -3.09 -7.43 -25.57
N GLY A 707 -2.71 -8.65 -26.02
CA GLY A 707 -3.15 -9.93 -25.43
C GLY A 707 -2.74 -10.11 -23.98
N ASP A 708 -2.09 -9.11 -23.44
CA ASP A 708 -1.76 -8.94 -22.06
C ASP A 708 -3.02 -8.78 -21.21
N ARG A 709 -3.51 -9.95 -20.78
CA ARG A 709 -3.86 -10.13 -19.37
C ARG A 709 -2.70 -9.75 -18.42
N ALA A 710 -1.51 -9.38 -18.93
CA ALA A 710 -0.29 -9.04 -18.22
C ALA A 710 0.63 -8.05 -19.00
N GLY A 711 0.38 -6.72 -18.98
CA GLY A 711 1.06 -5.82 -19.94
C GLY A 711 1.32 -4.39 -19.55
N LEU A 712 1.26 -4.11 -18.25
CA LEU A 712 1.99 -3.01 -17.63
C LEU A 712 2.16 -3.36 -16.15
N LEU A 713 3.02 -4.35 -15.90
CA LEU A 713 3.50 -4.78 -14.59
C LEU A 713 2.40 -4.93 -13.51
N LEU A 714 1.54 -5.93 -13.67
CA LEU A 714 0.78 -6.49 -12.56
C LEU A 714 1.63 -7.50 -11.79
N ALA A 715 2.59 -6.98 -11.02
CA ALA A 715 2.82 -7.52 -9.69
C ALA A 715 1.76 -6.90 -8.77
N ALA A 716 0.57 -7.49 -8.80
CA ALA A 716 -0.49 -7.39 -7.80
C ALA A 716 -1.56 -8.41 -8.20
N GLN A 717 -1.38 -9.66 -7.75
CA GLN A 717 -2.49 -10.61 -7.71
C GLN A 717 -3.64 -9.95 -6.93
N PRO A 718 -4.87 -9.92 -7.46
CA PRO A 718 -6.02 -9.58 -6.66
C PRO A 718 -6.26 -10.75 -5.72
N ALA A 719 -6.27 -10.47 -4.41
CA ALA A 719 -6.87 -11.36 -3.44
C ALA A 719 -8.24 -11.81 -3.98
N THR A 720 -8.36 -13.12 -4.21
CA THR A 720 -9.63 -13.77 -4.48
C THR A 720 -10.57 -13.42 -3.32
N ARG A 721 -11.75 -12.91 -3.68
CA ARG A 721 -12.80 -12.40 -2.81
C ARG A 721 -13.06 -13.19 -1.53
#